data_AF-A0A4V3EWS1-F1
#
_entry.id   AF-A0A4V3EWS1-F1
#
_cell.length_a   1.000
_cell.length_b   1.000
_cell.length_c   1.000
_cell.angle_alpha   90.00
_cell.angle_beta   90.00
_cell.angle_gamma   90.00
#
_symmetry.space_group_name_H-M   'P 1'
#
loop_
_entity.id
_entity.type
_entity.pdbx_description
1 polymer ?
#
loop_
_entity_poly.entity_id
_entity_poly.type
_entity_poly.pdbx_seq_one_letter_code
_entity_poly.pdbx_strand_id
1 'polypeptide(L)'
;MAEVIERRPTFMSRVLGIVKTLPQVLAGQVSGVALLTLLPFMFSGIIFEPFFPSAIAALAERTPAVYVPAAAVVLVLLCIVTLVASRDHRFAMCLLSAILLAVMAFNYAPPFDLMKRGQLHWPTLWTLYSFTGFLTFVVIVLKPTLSSVLFRTIVILLGVDMVAWLTFGTTFLHPLFLGYFPSHLSILFCLMVIMFLRTIFKFIQENGASFKEVLEKDRDYLKRVKKRTLKLWWPMPVLFVLLTALYSYIGDTYVERPLIGYLDSYEGRQGLDGAGYDSCRMVTLETGPPFMENPDGCTVEAAAKALIDRLQDRNVASVRAQIDAQVDAAGGNREQIVAAVKAQLPKRFPGTKTERCFFLNVVCHIKNGIKSMINGAYRSARNGMISDLENELARAEKRGENSAEDYKRIYTEKMDGFSGRVKQAIGYTATGIRFSGFVALLYGLLILAKSYMIVFARVFYARVTTSPAQDVIGGSETARKGAPKACGPRHTLRATAKTERFYVAFRACGNNVVDRRRLPQPLSLLVKRLFSKNYAMCLVELEKRAETKDDVSVSSCDLIVDPPAEIVEWKLAPDEEILVDFANVVAFSDTCKLGRRISLSLGALVFGRAIYHSVQGPGRVFIKTASAALAGSDPGTENVMQASSLIAWKLNTEFHVVASLTTNDIFLSGYSIRKADPKAKTVVYDTSQSRRVGTGQGILRLTRAFLLPF
;
A
#
# COMPACT_ATOMS: atom_id res chain seq x y z
N MET A 1 -17.40 28.38 -54.39
CA MET A 1 -18.61 27.65 -53.94
C MET A 1 -18.45 26.18 -54.31
N ALA A 2 -17.97 25.35 -53.39
CA ALA A 2 -18.22 23.90 -53.24
C ALA A 2 -17.29 23.36 -52.14
N GLU A 3 -17.91 22.74 -51.13
CA GLU A 3 -17.39 21.74 -50.18
C GLU A 3 -15.93 21.78 -49.68
N VAL A 4 -15.75 21.98 -48.36
CA VAL A 4 -15.21 20.94 -47.45
C VAL A 4 -15.77 21.23 -46.04
N ILE A 5 -16.86 20.56 -45.64
CA ILE A 5 -17.29 20.50 -44.24
C ILE A 5 -16.60 19.30 -43.61
N GLU A 6 -15.50 19.56 -42.90
CA GLU A 6 -14.74 18.57 -42.14
C GLU A 6 -15.59 18.09 -40.95
N ARG A 7 -16.19 16.90 -41.09
CA ARG A 7 -17.01 16.26 -40.05
C ARG A 7 -16.16 15.99 -38.80
N ARG A 8 -16.22 16.89 -37.82
CA ARG A 8 -15.76 16.59 -36.46
C ARG A 8 -16.59 15.42 -35.90
N PRO A 9 -15.96 14.40 -35.29
CA PRO A 9 -16.71 13.33 -34.64
C PRO A 9 -17.58 13.94 -33.54
N THR A 10 -18.89 13.73 -33.65
CA THR A 10 -19.88 14.19 -32.69
C THR A 10 -19.56 13.63 -31.30
N PHE A 11 -19.89 14.39 -30.26
CA PHE A 11 -19.76 13.96 -28.86
C PHE A 11 -20.29 12.54 -28.63
N MET A 12 -21.37 12.18 -29.33
CA MET A 12 -21.95 10.83 -29.30
C MET A 12 -21.03 9.74 -29.85
N SER A 13 -20.20 9.98 -30.87
CA SER A 13 -19.26 8.96 -31.38
C SER A 13 -18.09 8.73 -30.42
N ARG A 14 -17.68 9.75 -29.66
CA ARG A 14 -16.71 9.61 -28.56
C ARG A 14 -17.31 8.87 -27.36
N VAL A 15 -18.57 9.15 -27.03
CA VAL A 15 -19.30 8.41 -25.99
C VAL A 15 -19.53 6.95 -26.40
N LEU A 16 -19.90 6.67 -27.66
CA LEU A 16 -20.03 5.30 -28.20
C LEU A 16 -18.68 4.56 -28.29
N GLY A 17 -17.57 5.28 -28.54
CA GLY A 17 -16.22 4.73 -28.42
C GLY A 17 -15.87 4.31 -26.99
N ILE A 18 -16.20 5.15 -26.02
CA ILE A 18 -16.05 4.84 -24.58
C ILE A 18 -16.93 3.64 -24.20
N VAL A 19 -18.19 3.61 -24.63
CA VAL A 19 -19.15 2.51 -24.38
C VAL A 19 -18.73 1.21 -25.06
N LYS A 20 -18.07 1.24 -26.23
CA LYS A 20 -17.50 0.02 -26.86
C LYS A 20 -16.25 -0.50 -26.15
N THR A 21 -15.45 0.38 -25.54
CA THR A 21 -14.30 -0.04 -24.71
C THR A 21 -14.70 -0.42 -23.28
N LEU A 22 -15.88 0.01 -22.83
CA LEU A 22 -16.36 -0.21 -21.46
C LEU A 22 -16.50 -1.70 -21.11
N PRO A 23 -17.01 -2.61 -21.98
CA PRO A 23 -17.05 -4.04 -21.71
C PRO A 23 -15.67 -4.70 -21.62
N GLN A 24 -14.66 -4.23 -22.36
CA GLN A 24 -13.30 -4.77 -22.26
C GLN A 24 -12.57 -4.25 -21.01
N VAL A 25 -12.81 -3.00 -20.63
CA VAL A 25 -12.33 -2.42 -19.36
C VAL A 25 -13.05 -3.07 -18.17
N LEU A 26 -14.36 -3.30 -18.27
CA LEU A 26 -15.18 -3.98 -17.26
C LEU A 26 -14.84 -5.48 -17.19
N ALA A 27 -14.61 -6.20 -18.28
CA ALA A 27 -14.18 -7.60 -18.25
C ALA A 27 -12.82 -7.79 -17.53
N GLY A 28 -11.93 -6.79 -17.63
CA GLY A 28 -10.70 -6.72 -16.85
C GLY A 28 -10.87 -6.26 -15.39
N GLN A 29 -11.98 -5.60 -15.04
CA GLN A 29 -12.25 -5.06 -13.69
C GLN A 29 -13.16 -5.97 -12.84
N VAL A 30 -14.13 -6.63 -13.45
CA VAL A 30 -15.11 -7.54 -12.82
C VAL A 30 -14.41 -8.79 -12.25
N SER A 31 -13.29 -9.21 -12.86
CA SER A 31 -12.41 -10.30 -12.40
C SER A 31 -11.64 -9.97 -11.12
N GLY A 32 -11.49 -8.68 -10.80
CA GLY A 32 -10.93 -8.21 -9.53
C GLY A 32 -11.89 -8.33 -8.36
N VAL A 33 -13.18 -8.07 -8.58
CA VAL A 33 -14.22 -7.98 -7.53
C VAL A 33 -14.53 -9.34 -6.91
N ALA A 34 -14.55 -10.41 -7.72
CA ALA A 34 -14.81 -11.77 -7.23
C ALA A 34 -13.64 -12.36 -6.40
N LEU A 35 -12.40 -11.96 -6.70
CA LEU A 35 -11.22 -12.31 -5.90
C LEU A 35 -11.13 -11.47 -4.61
N LEU A 36 -11.65 -10.24 -4.66
CA LEU A 36 -11.58 -9.21 -3.61
C LEU A 36 -12.33 -9.55 -2.33
N THR A 37 -13.46 -10.21 -2.47
CA THR A 37 -14.32 -10.66 -1.37
C THR A 37 -13.81 -11.95 -0.73
N LEU A 38 -13.11 -12.78 -1.50
CA LEU A 38 -12.56 -14.05 -1.02
C LEU A 38 -11.22 -13.84 -0.30
N LEU A 39 -10.29 -13.04 -0.86
CA LEU A 39 -8.90 -12.94 -0.38
C LEU A 39 -8.73 -12.55 1.11
N PRO A 40 -9.33 -11.46 1.61
CA PRO A 40 -9.10 -11.01 2.99
C PRO A 40 -9.52 -12.06 4.03
N PHE A 41 -10.56 -12.85 3.72
CA PHE A 41 -11.09 -13.89 4.61
C PHE A 41 -10.37 -15.23 4.48
N MET A 42 -10.00 -15.64 3.26
CA MET A 42 -9.09 -16.77 3.06
C MET A 42 -7.81 -16.57 3.86
N PHE A 43 -7.24 -15.37 3.88
CA PHE A 43 -6.06 -15.11 4.72
C PHE A 43 -6.38 -15.00 6.21
N SER A 44 -7.50 -14.39 6.60
CA SER A 44 -7.88 -14.29 8.02
C SER A 44 -8.08 -15.65 8.69
N GLY A 45 -8.61 -16.64 7.96
CA GLY A 45 -8.77 -18.02 8.44
C GLY A 45 -7.49 -18.84 8.26
N ILE A 46 -6.96 -18.96 7.04
CA ILE A 46 -5.90 -19.92 6.70
C ILE A 46 -4.54 -19.52 7.29
N ILE A 47 -4.19 -18.22 7.30
CA ILE A 47 -2.89 -17.78 7.80
C ILE A 47 -2.89 -17.58 9.31
N PHE A 48 -3.99 -17.14 9.92
CA PHE A 48 -4.00 -16.80 11.36
C PHE A 48 -4.47 -17.93 12.27
N GLU A 49 -5.22 -18.92 11.79
CA GLU A 49 -5.67 -20.09 12.59
C GLU A 49 -4.51 -20.85 13.25
N PRO A 50 -3.36 -21.09 12.60
CA PRO A 50 -2.22 -21.75 13.25
C PRO A 50 -1.54 -20.90 14.33
N PHE A 51 -1.65 -19.56 14.26
CA PHE A 51 -0.94 -18.65 15.16
C PHE A 51 -1.83 -18.08 16.27
N PHE A 52 -3.16 -18.08 16.11
CA PHE A 52 -4.12 -17.51 17.07
C PHE A 52 -5.38 -18.38 17.24
N PRO A 53 -5.24 -19.68 17.55
CA PRO A 53 -6.39 -20.59 17.62
C PRO A 53 -7.44 -20.17 18.66
N SER A 54 -7.02 -19.58 19.79
CA SER A 54 -7.91 -19.11 20.85
C SER A 54 -8.69 -17.83 20.48
N ALA A 55 -8.07 -16.91 19.74
CA ALA A 55 -8.73 -15.69 19.27
C ALA A 55 -9.75 -16.01 18.16
N ILE A 56 -9.41 -16.94 17.26
CA ILE A 56 -10.32 -17.40 16.21
C ILE A 56 -11.45 -18.25 16.80
N ALA A 57 -11.20 -19.12 17.79
CA ALA A 57 -12.25 -19.85 18.48
C ALA A 57 -13.25 -18.90 19.20
N ALA A 58 -12.74 -17.87 19.89
CA ALA A 58 -13.58 -16.87 20.54
C ALA A 58 -14.35 -15.96 19.55
N LEU A 59 -13.77 -15.66 18.38
CA LEU A 59 -14.43 -14.97 17.27
C LEU A 59 -15.47 -15.87 16.59
N ALA A 60 -15.19 -17.15 16.41
CA ALA A 60 -16.08 -18.13 15.79
C ALA A 60 -17.29 -18.47 16.69
N GLU A 61 -17.12 -18.51 18.01
CA GLU A 61 -18.22 -18.71 18.98
C GLU A 61 -19.18 -17.52 19.07
N ARG A 62 -18.68 -16.29 18.92
CA ARG A 62 -19.49 -15.06 19.16
C ARG A 62 -19.91 -14.33 17.90
N THR A 63 -19.22 -14.58 16.79
CA THR A 63 -19.50 -14.02 15.47
C THR A 63 -19.10 -15.06 14.44
N PRO A 64 -19.90 -16.11 14.20
CA PRO A 64 -19.85 -16.68 12.86
C PRO A 64 -20.09 -15.50 11.94
N ALA A 65 -19.11 -15.12 11.12
CA ALA A 65 -19.32 -14.12 10.10
C ALA A 65 -20.35 -14.72 9.14
N VAL A 66 -21.64 -14.51 9.44
CA VAL A 66 -22.74 -15.13 8.71
C VAL A 66 -22.72 -14.46 7.35
N TYR A 67 -22.34 -15.22 6.33
CA TYR A 67 -22.45 -14.77 4.96
C TYR A 67 -23.92 -14.51 4.66
N VAL A 68 -24.24 -13.31 4.17
CA VAL A 68 -25.55 -13.09 3.58
C VAL A 68 -25.60 -13.96 2.32
N PRO A 69 -26.52 -14.92 2.18
CA PRO A 69 -26.54 -15.83 1.04
C PRO A 69 -26.55 -15.09 -0.31
N ALA A 70 -27.19 -13.92 -0.36
CA ALA A 70 -27.19 -13.03 -1.52
C ALA A 70 -25.78 -12.60 -1.96
N ALA A 71 -24.88 -12.31 -1.01
CA ALA A 71 -23.50 -11.92 -1.31
C ALA A 71 -22.71 -13.07 -1.95
N ALA A 72 -22.92 -14.30 -1.46
CA ALA A 72 -22.27 -15.48 -2.01
C ALA A 72 -22.80 -15.82 -3.41
N VAL A 73 -24.10 -15.62 -3.68
CA VAL A 73 -24.68 -15.76 -5.03
C VAL A 73 -24.11 -14.72 -6.00
N VAL A 74 -24.05 -13.44 -5.59
CA VAL A 74 -23.43 -12.37 -6.40
C VAL A 74 -21.98 -12.72 -6.74
N LEU A 75 -21.27 -13.33 -5.80
CA LEU A 75 -19.90 -13.80 -6.00
C LEU A 75 -19.75 -14.92 -7.01
N VAL A 76 -20.61 -15.94 -6.91
CA VAL A 76 -20.67 -17.03 -7.89
C VAL A 76 -20.97 -16.47 -9.28
N LEU A 77 -21.95 -15.58 -9.40
CA LEU A 77 -22.30 -14.94 -10.68
C LEU A 77 -21.14 -14.12 -11.25
N LEU A 78 -20.45 -13.34 -10.42
CA LEU A 78 -19.25 -12.60 -10.81
C LEU A 78 -18.12 -13.53 -11.30
N CYS A 79 -17.87 -14.63 -10.60
CA CYS A 79 -16.90 -15.66 -11.01
C CYS A 79 -17.29 -16.32 -12.35
N ILE A 80 -18.57 -16.60 -12.58
CA ILE A 80 -19.07 -17.16 -13.84
C ILE A 80 -18.88 -16.16 -14.98
N VAL A 81 -19.34 -14.91 -14.81
CA VAL A 81 -19.21 -13.86 -15.83
C VAL A 81 -17.74 -13.65 -16.20
N THR A 82 -16.84 -13.69 -15.23
CA THR A 82 -15.41 -13.48 -15.46
C THR A 82 -14.72 -14.68 -16.08
N LEU A 83 -15.08 -15.89 -15.68
CA LEU A 83 -14.63 -17.12 -16.35
C LEU A 83 -15.06 -17.12 -17.83
N VAL A 84 -16.32 -16.76 -18.11
CA VAL A 84 -16.87 -16.70 -19.47
C VAL A 84 -16.22 -15.59 -20.30
N ALA A 85 -16.08 -14.38 -19.74
CA ALA A 85 -15.52 -13.23 -20.45
C ALA A 85 -14.02 -13.37 -20.72
N SER A 86 -13.26 -13.98 -19.81
CA SER A 86 -11.81 -14.16 -19.95
C SER A 86 -11.42 -15.42 -20.73
N ARG A 87 -12.32 -16.42 -20.80
CA ARG A 87 -12.03 -17.79 -21.29
C ARG A 87 -10.81 -18.42 -20.62
N ASP A 88 -10.50 -18.02 -19.38
CA ASP A 88 -9.33 -18.50 -18.66
C ASP A 88 -9.76 -19.52 -17.61
N HIS A 89 -9.50 -20.81 -17.86
CA HIS A 89 -9.85 -21.93 -16.96
C HIS A 89 -9.34 -21.76 -15.52
N ARG A 90 -8.38 -20.86 -15.29
CA ARG A 90 -7.89 -20.52 -13.95
C ARG A 90 -8.94 -19.88 -13.06
N PHE A 91 -9.99 -19.26 -13.61
CA PHE A 91 -11.13 -18.77 -12.82
C PHE A 91 -12.04 -19.90 -12.31
N ALA A 92 -11.86 -21.15 -12.78
CA ALA A 92 -12.61 -22.28 -12.26
C ALA A 92 -12.34 -22.53 -10.77
N MET A 93 -11.12 -22.26 -10.28
CA MET A 93 -10.79 -22.39 -8.86
C MET A 93 -11.40 -21.28 -7.99
N CYS A 94 -11.50 -20.07 -8.55
CA CYS A 94 -12.19 -18.94 -7.91
C CYS A 94 -13.70 -19.20 -7.85
N LEU A 95 -14.25 -19.75 -8.93
CA LEU A 95 -15.64 -20.19 -9.01
C LEU A 95 -15.92 -21.30 -8.00
N LEU A 96 -15.06 -22.32 -7.91
CA LEU A 96 -15.19 -23.39 -6.91
C LEU A 96 -15.17 -22.85 -5.48
N SER A 97 -14.25 -21.93 -5.18
CA SER A 97 -14.18 -21.25 -3.86
C SER A 97 -15.45 -20.46 -3.57
N ALA A 98 -15.99 -19.73 -4.55
CA ALA A 98 -17.23 -18.97 -4.41
C ALA A 98 -18.45 -19.88 -4.23
N ILE A 99 -18.49 -21.02 -4.92
CA ILE A 99 -19.55 -22.04 -4.77
C ILE A 99 -19.51 -22.63 -3.35
N LEU A 100 -18.33 -23.00 -2.86
CA LEU A 100 -18.16 -23.53 -1.50
C LEU A 100 -18.58 -22.50 -0.45
N LEU A 101 -18.23 -21.23 -0.66
CA LEU A 101 -18.66 -20.13 0.18
C LEU A 101 -20.20 -19.98 0.19
N ALA A 102 -20.83 -20.11 -0.97
CA ALA A 102 -22.28 -20.08 -1.08
C ALA A 102 -22.93 -21.25 -0.35
N VAL A 103 -22.42 -22.47 -0.51
CA VAL A 103 -22.90 -23.65 0.23
C VAL A 103 -22.80 -23.43 1.75
N MET A 104 -21.68 -22.89 2.24
CA MET A 104 -21.52 -22.55 3.65
C MET A 104 -22.50 -21.46 4.11
N ALA A 105 -22.72 -20.41 3.29
CA ALA A 105 -23.65 -19.33 3.58
C ALA A 105 -25.10 -19.81 3.67
N PHE A 106 -25.53 -20.64 2.72
CA PHE A 106 -26.88 -21.19 2.67
C PHE A 106 -27.16 -22.17 3.82
N ASN A 107 -26.15 -22.94 4.27
CA ASN A 107 -26.28 -23.82 5.43
C ASN A 107 -26.49 -23.08 6.76
N TYR A 108 -26.13 -21.79 6.84
CA TYR A 108 -26.29 -20.95 8.04
C TYR A 108 -27.56 -20.09 8.03
N ALA A 109 -28.28 -20.03 6.90
CA ALA A 109 -29.46 -19.19 6.78
C ALA A 109 -30.70 -19.88 7.38
N PRO A 110 -31.45 -19.22 8.30
CA PRO A 110 -32.59 -19.81 9.01
C PRO A 110 -33.70 -20.45 8.13
N PRO A 111 -34.01 -20.00 6.90
CA PRO A 111 -35.03 -20.68 6.09
C PRO A 111 -34.61 -22.05 5.53
N PHE A 112 -33.34 -22.49 5.72
CA PHE A 112 -32.81 -23.73 5.15
C PHE A 112 -32.54 -24.85 6.15
N ASP A 113 -33.08 -24.75 7.37
CA ASP A 113 -33.01 -25.84 8.38
C ASP A 113 -33.60 -27.18 7.88
N LEU A 114 -34.46 -27.16 6.86
CA LEU A 114 -34.99 -28.36 6.20
C LEU A 114 -33.95 -29.15 5.38
N MET A 115 -32.81 -28.56 5.01
CA MET A 115 -31.73 -29.21 4.26
C MET A 115 -30.60 -29.79 5.14
N LYS A 116 -30.73 -29.77 6.48
CA LYS A 116 -29.78 -30.39 7.43
C LYS A 116 -29.64 -31.93 7.32
N ARG A 117 -30.33 -32.60 6.38
CA ARG A 117 -30.25 -34.07 6.21
C ARG A 117 -29.01 -34.57 5.45
N GLY A 118 -28.21 -33.68 4.86
CA GLY A 118 -26.89 -34.04 4.32
C GLY A 118 -25.80 -33.71 5.34
N GLN A 119 -25.22 -34.73 5.99
CA GLN A 119 -24.07 -34.60 6.90
C GLN A 119 -22.79 -34.19 6.13
N LEU A 120 -22.74 -32.99 5.53
CA LEU A 120 -21.46 -32.44 5.14
C LEU A 120 -20.77 -31.92 6.41
N HIS A 121 -19.76 -32.67 6.86
CA HIS A 121 -18.98 -32.29 8.04
C HIS A 121 -18.35 -30.91 7.83
N TRP A 122 -18.64 -29.97 8.74
CA TRP A 122 -18.15 -28.59 8.69
C TRP A 122 -16.62 -28.46 8.51
N PRO A 123 -15.78 -29.28 9.17
CA PRO A 123 -14.33 -29.26 8.96
C PRO A 123 -13.95 -29.56 7.50
N THR A 124 -14.71 -30.40 6.80
CA THR A 124 -14.46 -30.74 5.39
C THR A 124 -14.72 -29.56 4.47
N LEU A 125 -15.82 -28.82 4.70
CA LEU A 125 -16.13 -27.60 3.95
C LEU A 125 -15.07 -26.52 4.18
N TRP A 126 -14.67 -26.32 5.43
CA TRP A 126 -13.61 -25.37 5.81
C TRP A 126 -12.26 -25.75 5.19
N THR A 127 -11.89 -27.04 5.25
CA THR A 127 -10.65 -27.55 4.65
C THR A 127 -10.65 -27.36 3.15
N LEU A 128 -11.76 -27.66 2.47
CA LEU A 128 -11.88 -27.52 1.03
C LEU A 128 -11.82 -26.04 0.61
N TYR A 129 -12.53 -25.16 1.31
CA TYR A 129 -12.45 -23.71 1.11
C TYR A 129 -11.03 -23.16 1.34
N SER A 130 -10.37 -23.62 2.41
CA SER A 130 -9.00 -23.25 2.72
C SER A 130 -8.03 -23.70 1.64
N PHE A 131 -8.18 -24.92 1.15
CA PHE A 131 -7.36 -25.48 0.09
C PHE A 131 -7.53 -24.76 -1.25
N THR A 132 -8.79 -24.58 -1.70
CA THR A 132 -9.07 -23.82 -2.94
C THR A 132 -8.57 -22.40 -2.81
N GLY A 133 -8.60 -21.86 -1.60
CA GLY A 133 -8.11 -20.53 -1.36
C GLY A 133 -6.61 -20.36 -1.35
N PHE A 134 -5.90 -21.29 -0.74
CA PHE A 134 -4.45 -21.40 -0.86
C PHE A 134 -4.01 -21.53 -2.33
N LEU A 135 -4.69 -22.37 -3.13
CA LEU A 135 -4.38 -22.51 -4.55
C LEU A 135 -4.58 -21.22 -5.33
N THR A 136 -5.66 -20.49 -5.05
CA THR A 136 -5.92 -19.18 -5.66
C THR A 136 -4.80 -18.18 -5.32
N PHE A 137 -4.36 -18.15 -4.06
CA PHE A 137 -3.22 -17.34 -3.64
C PHE A 137 -1.93 -17.71 -4.38
N VAL A 138 -1.61 -19.01 -4.47
CA VAL A 138 -0.45 -19.50 -5.20
C VAL A 138 -0.49 -19.01 -6.65
N VAL A 139 -1.64 -19.13 -7.33
CA VAL A 139 -1.80 -18.63 -8.71
C VAL A 139 -1.54 -17.13 -8.84
N ILE A 140 -1.99 -16.31 -7.88
CA ILE A 140 -1.75 -14.85 -7.86
C ILE A 140 -0.26 -14.54 -7.71
N VAL A 141 0.43 -15.26 -6.81
CA VAL A 141 1.86 -15.09 -6.56
C VAL A 141 2.68 -15.51 -7.79
N LEU A 142 2.31 -16.62 -8.43
CA LEU A 142 3.02 -17.19 -9.59
C LEU A 142 2.79 -16.42 -10.91
N LYS A 143 1.76 -15.57 -11.03
CA LYS A 143 1.46 -14.85 -12.28
C LYS A 143 1.45 -13.33 -12.11
N PRO A 144 2.60 -12.65 -12.29
CA PRO A 144 2.73 -11.22 -12.04
C PRO A 144 2.02 -10.31 -13.05
N THR A 145 1.54 -10.79 -14.20
CA THR A 145 0.90 -9.96 -15.24
C THR A 145 -0.61 -9.78 -15.03
N LEU A 146 -1.35 -10.89 -14.83
CA LEU A 146 -2.79 -10.92 -14.51
C LEU A 146 -3.12 -10.10 -13.25
N SER A 147 -2.18 -10.07 -12.30
CA SER A 147 -2.35 -9.39 -11.02
C SER A 147 -2.09 -7.89 -11.05
N SER A 148 -1.77 -7.23 -12.17
CA SER A 148 -1.56 -5.77 -12.15
C SER A 148 -2.86 -4.97 -12.16
N VAL A 149 -3.84 -5.39 -12.96
CA VAL A 149 -5.19 -4.80 -12.99
C VAL A 149 -5.94 -5.24 -11.75
N LEU A 150 -5.95 -6.55 -11.46
CA LEU A 150 -6.59 -7.12 -10.28
C LEU A 150 -6.08 -6.49 -8.97
N PHE A 151 -4.76 -6.37 -8.78
CA PHE A 151 -4.21 -5.71 -7.60
C PHE A 151 -4.61 -4.23 -7.52
N ARG A 152 -4.66 -3.50 -8.64
CA ARG A 152 -5.15 -2.11 -8.65
C ARG A 152 -6.62 -2.04 -8.25
N THR A 153 -7.46 -2.93 -8.78
CA THR A 153 -8.88 -3.00 -8.41
C THR A 153 -9.04 -3.31 -6.92
N ILE A 154 -8.26 -4.26 -6.39
CA ILE A 154 -8.20 -4.59 -4.95
C ILE A 154 -7.85 -3.37 -4.12
N VAL A 155 -6.74 -2.71 -4.45
CA VAL A 155 -6.28 -1.52 -3.70
C VAL A 155 -7.29 -0.36 -3.81
N ILE A 156 -7.92 -0.16 -4.97
CA ILE A 156 -8.94 0.88 -5.16
C ILE A 156 -10.19 0.57 -4.35
N LEU A 157 -10.74 -0.65 -4.43
CA LEU A 157 -11.95 -1.00 -3.70
C LEU A 157 -11.72 -0.97 -2.19
N LEU A 158 -10.59 -1.48 -1.70
CA LEU A 158 -10.22 -1.36 -0.28
C LEU A 158 -10.04 0.10 0.14
N GLY A 159 -9.45 0.94 -0.73
CA GLY A 159 -9.33 2.38 -0.48
C GLY A 159 -10.68 3.10 -0.45
N VAL A 160 -11.61 2.75 -1.35
CA VAL A 160 -12.97 3.30 -1.41
C VAL A 160 -13.79 2.84 -0.21
N ASP A 161 -13.70 1.57 0.17
CA ASP A 161 -14.33 1.01 1.37
C ASP A 161 -13.81 1.68 2.65
N MET A 162 -12.50 1.94 2.72
CA MET A 162 -11.87 2.72 3.79
C MET A 162 -12.40 4.15 3.85
N VAL A 163 -12.47 4.85 2.72
CA VAL A 163 -13.02 6.22 2.67
C VAL A 163 -14.47 6.21 3.14
N ALA A 164 -15.28 5.28 2.67
CA ALA A 164 -16.68 5.16 3.08
C ALA A 164 -16.84 4.90 4.58
N TRP A 165 -16.02 4.02 5.15
CA TRP A 165 -16.02 3.77 6.59
C TRP A 165 -15.68 5.04 7.38
N LEU A 166 -14.64 5.77 6.97
CA LEU A 166 -14.21 7.00 7.62
C LEU A 166 -15.24 8.14 7.49
N THR A 167 -15.92 8.26 6.34
CA THR A 167 -16.86 9.37 6.08
C THR A 167 -18.28 9.08 6.55
N PHE A 168 -18.74 7.84 6.42
CA PHE A 168 -20.15 7.46 6.63
C PHE A 168 -20.36 6.47 7.77
N GLY A 169 -19.29 5.96 8.39
CA GLY A 169 -19.40 4.91 9.42
C GLY A 169 -19.92 3.58 8.89
N THR A 170 -20.10 3.44 7.58
CA THR A 170 -20.58 2.24 6.89
C THR A 170 -19.57 1.84 5.82
N THR A 171 -19.42 0.54 5.58
CA THR A 171 -18.52 0.04 4.54
C THR A 171 -19.35 -0.50 3.38
N PHE A 172 -18.87 -0.35 2.14
CA PHE A 172 -19.51 -0.95 0.96
C PHE A 172 -19.51 -2.48 1.03
N LEU A 173 -18.56 -3.04 1.79
CA LEU A 173 -18.46 -4.46 2.06
C LEU A 173 -19.38 -4.93 3.21
N HIS A 174 -19.84 -4.02 4.09
CA HIS A 174 -20.65 -4.38 5.26
C HIS A 174 -21.95 -5.12 4.91
N PRO A 175 -22.73 -4.73 3.87
CA PRO A 175 -23.92 -5.48 3.46
C PRO A 175 -23.60 -6.88 2.92
N LEU A 176 -22.38 -7.11 2.45
CA LEU A 176 -21.93 -8.40 1.94
C LEU A 176 -21.48 -9.33 3.09
N PHE A 177 -21.17 -8.79 4.26
CA PHE A 177 -20.53 -9.52 5.36
C PHE A 177 -21.04 -9.03 6.73
N LEU A 178 -21.84 -9.86 7.42
CA LEU A 178 -22.22 -9.59 8.81
C LEU A 178 -20.99 -9.58 9.71
N GLY A 179 -20.83 -8.49 10.48
CA GLY A 179 -19.71 -8.33 11.40
C GLY A 179 -18.38 -7.95 10.74
N TYR A 180 -18.36 -7.59 9.44
CA TYR A 180 -17.13 -7.10 8.80
C TYR A 180 -16.66 -5.81 9.43
N PHE A 181 -15.51 -5.91 10.10
CA PHE A 181 -14.72 -4.78 10.53
C PHE A 181 -13.45 -4.79 9.67
N PRO A 182 -13.24 -3.82 8.75
CA PRO A 182 -12.00 -3.74 8.02
C PRO A 182 -10.88 -3.43 9.01
N SER A 183 -10.21 -4.47 9.49
CA SER A 183 -8.92 -4.31 10.16
C SER A 183 -7.95 -3.83 9.10
N HIS A 184 -7.78 -2.51 9.02
CA HIS A 184 -6.84 -1.81 8.15
C HIS A 184 -5.47 -2.50 8.14
N LEU A 185 -5.07 -3.01 9.31
CA LEU A 185 -3.79 -3.66 9.52
C LEU A 185 -3.76 -5.09 9.01
N SER A 186 -4.84 -5.86 9.14
CA SER A 186 -4.93 -7.21 8.57
C SER A 186 -4.89 -7.16 7.03
N ILE A 187 -5.59 -6.19 6.44
CA ILE A 187 -5.55 -5.93 4.99
C ILE A 187 -4.12 -5.53 4.56
N LEU A 188 -3.51 -4.58 5.26
CA LEU A 188 -2.16 -4.13 4.97
C LEU A 188 -1.13 -5.27 5.10
N PHE A 189 -1.24 -6.07 6.16
CA PHE A 189 -0.42 -7.26 6.37
C PHE A 189 -0.54 -8.23 5.19
N CYS A 190 -1.77 -8.59 4.79
CA CYS A 190 -2.00 -9.49 3.66
C CYS A 190 -1.42 -8.93 2.35
N LEU A 191 -1.66 -7.64 2.08
CA LEU A 191 -1.10 -6.97 0.90
C LEU A 191 0.43 -6.99 0.92
N MET A 192 1.06 -6.79 2.08
CA MET A 192 2.51 -6.87 2.22
C MET A 192 3.06 -8.28 2.01
N VAL A 193 2.40 -9.32 2.54
CA VAL A 193 2.78 -10.72 2.30
C VAL A 193 2.69 -11.06 0.82
N ILE A 194 1.57 -10.71 0.17
CA ILE A 194 1.38 -10.91 -1.28
C ILE A 194 2.45 -10.17 -2.07
N MET A 195 2.72 -8.90 -1.73
CA MET A 195 3.74 -8.11 -2.40
C MET A 195 5.14 -8.70 -2.21
N PHE A 196 5.46 -9.21 -1.01
CA PHE A 196 6.72 -9.87 -0.72
C PHE A 196 6.92 -11.10 -1.60
N LEU A 197 5.98 -12.04 -1.54
CA LEU A 197 6.06 -13.30 -2.28
C LEU A 197 6.10 -13.06 -3.79
N ARG A 198 5.29 -12.12 -4.29
CA ARG A 198 5.30 -11.73 -5.70
C ARG A 198 6.64 -11.11 -6.11
N THR A 199 7.25 -10.32 -5.23
CA THR A 199 8.58 -9.73 -5.48
C THR A 199 9.63 -10.83 -5.59
N ILE A 200 9.62 -11.82 -4.68
CA ILE A 200 10.51 -12.99 -4.73
C ILE A 200 10.29 -13.79 -6.01
N PHE A 201 9.04 -14.15 -6.31
CA PHE A 201 8.72 -14.98 -7.47
C PHE A 201 9.10 -14.29 -8.78
N LYS A 202 8.76 -13.00 -8.90
CA LYS A 202 9.12 -12.21 -10.08
C LYS A 202 10.64 -12.04 -10.22
N PHE A 203 11.37 -11.87 -9.11
CA PHE A 203 12.83 -11.89 -9.13
C PHE A 203 13.38 -13.24 -9.63
N ILE A 204 12.83 -14.37 -9.18
CA ILE A 204 13.25 -15.69 -9.67
C ILE A 204 12.94 -15.84 -11.16
N GLN A 205 11.75 -15.41 -11.60
CA GLN A 205 11.31 -15.52 -12.99
C GLN A 205 12.16 -14.68 -13.94
N GLU A 206 12.40 -13.40 -13.62
CA GLU A 206 13.16 -12.47 -14.47
C GLU A 206 14.65 -12.81 -14.53
N ASN A 207 15.18 -13.49 -13.51
CA ASN A 207 16.60 -13.85 -13.45
C ASN A 207 16.86 -15.33 -13.72
N GLY A 208 15.82 -16.14 -13.94
CA GLY A 208 15.93 -17.58 -14.14
C GLY A 208 16.80 -17.95 -15.34
N ALA A 209 16.68 -17.20 -16.45
CA ALA A 209 17.51 -17.39 -17.63
C ALA A 209 18.99 -17.10 -17.35
N SER A 210 19.30 -15.96 -16.73
CA SER A 210 20.66 -15.60 -16.34
C SER A 210 21.27 -16.58 -15.33
N PHE A 211 20.46 -17.08 -14.38
CA PHE A 211 20.91 -18.11 -13.46
C PHE A 211 21.19 -19.44 -14.15
N LYS A 212 20.34 -19.85 -15.10
CA LYS A 212 20.53 -21.08 -15.87
C LYS A 212 21.80 -20.99 -16.73
N GLU A 213 22.00 -19.89 -17.45
CA GLU A 213 23.20 -19.67 -18.27
C GLU A 213 24.49 -19.74 -17.43
N VAL A 214 24.48 -19.12 -16.24
CA VAL A 214 25.63 -19.14 -15.34
C VAL A 214 25.83 -20.52 -14.70
N LEU A 215 24.76 -21.24 -14.35
CA LEU A 215 24.83 -22.60 -13.81
C LEU A 215 25.37 -23.62 -14.82
N GLU A 216 25.07 -23.43 -16.10
CA GLU A 216 25.60 -24.25 -17.19
C GLU A 216 27.10 -24.02 -17.40
N LYS A 217 27.57 -22.77 -17.24
CA LYS A 217 28.99 -22.41 -17.37
C LYS A 217 29.83 -22.77 -16.13
N ASP A 218 29.33 -22.52 -14.92
CA ASP A 218 30.03 -22.79 -13.66
C ASP A 218 29.04 -22.99 -12.49
N ARG A 219 28.81 -24.24 -12.11
CA ARG A 219 27.89 -24.60 -11.00
C ARG A 219 28.33 -24.06 -9.64
N ASP A 220 29.62 -23.88 -9.41
CA ASP A 220 30.14 -23.39 -8.13
C ASP A 220 30.19 -21.87 -8.08
N TYR A 221 30.09 -21.18 -9.22
CA TYR A 221 30.02 -19.73 -9.29
C TYR A 221 28.90 -19.17 -8.42
N LEU A 222 27.67 -19.70 -8.55
CA LEU A 222 26.55 -19.23 -7.74
C LEU A 222 26.76 -19.48 -6.24
N LYS A 223 27.40 -20.59 -5.85
CA LYS A 223 27.74 -20.83 -4.44
C LYS A 223 28.74 -19.78 -3.93
N ARG A 224 29.77 -19.45 -4.73
CA ARG A 224 30.75 -18.40 -4.40
C ARG A 224 30.12 -17.01 -4.33
N VAL A 225 29.21 -16.68 -5.25
CA VAL A 225 28.43 -15.42 -5.23
C VAL A 225 27.54 -15.36 -3.99
N LYS A 226 26.78 -16.42 -3.67
CA LYS A 226 25.94 -16.48 -2.45
C LYS A 226 26.77 -16.32 -1.18
N LYS A 227 27.87 -17.07 -1.04
CA LYS A 227 28.76 -16.98 0.13
C LYS A 227 29.35 -15.58 0.28
N ARG A 228 29.82 -14.97 -0.82
CA ARG A 228 30.36 -13.61 -0.81
C ARG A 228 29.29 -12.57 -0.51
N THR A 229 28.08 -12.74 -1.05
CA THR A 229 26.92 -11.88 -0.77
C THR A 229 26.59 -11.90 0.71
N LEU A 230 26.43 -13.09 1.31
CA LEU A 230 26.17 -13.22 2.75
C LEU A 230 27.27 -12.57 3.61
N LYS A 231 28.55 -12.79 3.24
CA LYS A 231 29.70 -12.15 3.92
C LYS A 231 29.74 -10.62 3.77
N LEU A 232 29.13 -10.06 2.74
CA LEU A 232 29.08 -8.60 2.56
C LEU A 232 27.78 -8.00 3.11
N TRP A 233 26.73 -8.81 3.27
CA TRP A 233 25.40 -8.39 3.69
C TRP A 233 25.15 -8.50 5.20
N TRP A 234 25.94 -9.30 5.94
CA TRP A 234 25.73 -9.59 7.37
C TRP A 234 25.46 -8.39 8.29
N PRO A 235 25.97 -7.15 8.07
CA PRO A 235 25.64 -6.05 8.97
C PRO A 235 24.16 -5.64 8.87
N MET A 236 23.46 -5.93 7.76
CA MET A 236 22.03 -5.63 7.62
C MET A 236 21.14 -6.52 8.52
N PRO A 237 21.31 -7.85 8.56
CA PRO A 237 20.66 -8.69 9.57
C PRO A 237 20.93 -8.25 11.01
N VAL A 238 22.18 -7.90 11.34
CA VAL A 238 22.53 -7.42 12.69
C VAL A 238 21.76 -6.14 13.00
N LEU A 239 21.76 -5.17 12.08
CA LEU A 239 21.00 -3.93 12.22
C LEU A 239 19.49 -4.19 12.33
N PHE A 240 18.95 -5.12 11.56
CA PHE A 240 17.55 -5.51 11.63
C PHE A 240 17.20 -6.12 12.99
N VAL A 241 18.03 -7.03 13.52
CA VAL A 241 17.83 -7.63 14.85
C VAL A 241 17.93 -6.57 15.94
N LEU A 242 18.93 -5.69 15.88
CA LEU A 242 19.08 -4.60 16.86
C LEU A 242 17.89 -3.64 16.83
N LEU A 243 17.43 -3.23 15.65
CA LEU A 243 16.26 -2.36 15.52
C LEU A 243 14.99 -3.08 15.95
N THR A 244 14.81 -4.36 15.60
CA THR A 244 13.65 -5.16 16.04
C THR A 244 13.64 -5.33 17.55
N ALA A 245 14.77 -5.64 18.16
CA ALA A 245 14.90 -5.72 19.62
C ALA A 245 14.63 -4.37 20.29
N LEU A 246 15.15 -3.27 19.71
CA LEU A 246 14.84 -1.92 20.18
C LEU A 246 13.35 -1.60 20.05
N TYR A 247 12.69 -2.02 18.96
CA TYR A 247 11.25 -1.84 18.77
C TYR A 247 10.44 -2.65 19.76
N SER A 248 10.80 -3.91 19.98
CA SER A 248 10.18 -4.76 21.01
C SER A 248 10.37 -4.15 22.40
N TYR A 249 11.57 -3.66 22.71
CA TYR A 249 11.86 -2.99 23.99
C TYR A 249 11.06 -1.70 24.16
N ILE A 250 10.98 -0.85 23.12
CA ILE A 250 10.20 0.39 23.14
C ILE A 250 8.71 0.07 23.27
N GLY A 251 8.22 -0.93 22.54
CA GLY A 251 6.84 -1.41 22.63
C GLY A 251 6.50 -1.88 24.05
N ASP A 252 7.28 -2.79 24.60
CA ASP A 252 7.07 -3.29 25.97
C ASP A 252 7.16 -2.14 27.00
N THR A 253 8.26 -1.38 26.98
CA THR A 253 8.57 -0.38 28.00
C THR A 253 7.66 0.85 27.94
N TYR A 254 7.26 1.30 26.74
CA TYR A 254 6.54 2.57 26.57
C TYR A 254 5.08 2.41 26.14
N VAL A 255 4.68 1.26 25.62
CA VAL A 255 3.30 0.99 25.20
C VAL A 255 2.63 0.04 26.18
N GLU A 256 3.18 -1.17 26.38
CA GLU A 256 2.51 -2.22 27.15
C GLU A 256 2.57 -1.96 28.66
N ARG A 257 3.76 -1.80 29.25
CA ARG A 257 3.91 -1.57 30.69
C ARG A 257 3.23 -0.30 31.19
N PRO A 258 3.33 0.87 30.52
CA PRO A 258 2.66 2.07 30.99
C PRO A 258 1.16 2.01 30.80
N LEU A 259 0.63 1.23 29.84
CA LEU A 259 -0.80 0.99 29.74
C LEU A 259 -1.30 0.27 30.99
N ILE A 260 -0.60 -0.79 31.42
CA ILE A 260 -0.89 -1.52 32.67
C ILE A 260 -0.75 -0.59 33.87
N GLY A 261 0.42 0.02 34.06
CA GLY A 261 0.68 0.87 35.23
C GLY A 261 -0.22 2.11 35.29
N TYR A 262 -0.67 2.64 34.16
CA TYR A 262 -1.67 3.72 34.12
C TYR A 262 -3.01 3.23 34.67
N LEU A 263 -3.45 2.06 34.21
CA LEU A 263 -4.69 1.46 34.65
C LEU A 263 -4.62 1.10 36.16
N ASP A 264 -3.50 0.55 36.64
CA ASP A 264 -3.30 0.23 38.06
C ASP A 264 -3.30 1.48 38.96
N SER A 265 -2.59 2.55 38.54
CA SER A 265 -2.55 3.81 39.29
C SER A 265 -3.91 4.51 39.37
N TYR A 266 -4.79 4.26 38.39
CA TYR A 266 -6.16 4.75 38.39
C TYR A 266 -7.01 4.00 39.41
N GLU A 267 -6.79 2.69 39.59
CA GLU A 267 -7.46 1.86 40.60
C GLU A 267 -7.09 2.30 42.02
N GLY A 268 -5.79 2.48 42.30
CA GLY A 268 -5.30 2.93 43.61
C GLY A 268 -5.78 4.34 44.01
N ARG A 269 -5.88 5.27 43.06
CA ARG A 269 -6.40 6.63 43.34
C ARG A 269 -7.90 6.68 43.65
N GLN A 270 -8.66 5.63 43.31
CA GLN A 270 -10.08 5.54 43.67
C GLN A 270 -10.33 4.83 45.01
N GLY A 271 -9.30 4.64 45.84
CA GLY A 271 -9.41 4.04 47.17
C GLY A 271 -9.81 2.57 47.14
N LEU A 272 -9.44 1.84 46.09
CA LEU A 272 -9.60 0.39 46.00
C LEU A 272 -8.41 -0.31 46.68
N ASP A 273 -8.24 -0.04 47.96
CA ASP A 273 -7.24 -0.71 48.79
C ASP A 273 -7.78 -2.09 49.19
N GLY A 274 -7.24 -3.18 48.62
CA GLY A 274 -7.42 -4.51 49.22
C GLY A 274 -7.59 -5.73 48.30
N ALA A 275 -7.71 -5.56 46.99
CA ALA A 275 -7.73 -6.70 46.04
C ALA A 275 -6.66 -6.54 44.96
N GLY A 276 -5.46 -6.14 45.41
CA GLY A 276 -4.28 -6.01 44.58
C GLY A 276 -3.98 -7.32 43.84
N TYR A 277 -3.30 -7.17 42.71
CA TYR A 277 -2.77 -8.20 41.81
C TYR A 277 -1.83 -9.24 42.47
N ASP A 278 -2.12 -9.75 43.67
CA ASP A 278 -1.31 -10.79 44.31
C ASP A 278 -1.38 -12.13 43.55
N SER A 279 -2.44 -12.39 42.77
CA SER A 279 -2.53 -13.62 41.97
C SER A 279 -1.76 -13.58 40.64
N CYS A 280 -1.42 -12.39 40.13
CA CYS A 280 -0.39 -12.22 39.10
C CYS A 280 0.63 -11.25 39.65
N ARG A 281 1.29 -11.66 40.73
CA ARG A 281 2.38 -10.93 41.37
C ARG A 281 3.37 -10.55 40.25
N MET A 282 3.32 -9.29 39.83
CA MET A 282 4.38 -8.68 39.04
C MET A 282 5.62 -8.89 39.87
N VAL A 283 6.42 -9.87 39.43
CA VAL A 283 7.76 -10.11 39.93
C VAL A 283 8.41 -8.74 40.05
N THR A 284 8.58 -8.32 41.30
CA THR A 284 9.17 -7.04 41.64
C THR A 284 10.51 -6.94 40.93
N LEU A 285 10.66 -5.84 40.21
CA LEU A 285 11.69 -5.51 39.21
C LEU A 285 13.14 -5.53 39.72
N GLU A 286 13.41 -5.96 40.97
CA GLU A 286 14.75 -5.95 41.55
C GLU A 286 15.40 -7.33 41.66
N THR A 287 14.67 -8.46 41.65
CA THR A 287 15.32 -9.77 41.91
C THR A 287 14.73 -11.02 41.25
N GLY A 288 13.58 -10.97 40.56
CA GLY A 288 12.99 -12.22 40.06
C GLY A 288 13.33 -12.59 38.62
N PRO A 289 13.16 -13.89 38.27
CA PRO A 289 13.59 -14.45 36.99
C PRO A 289 12.87 -13.81 35.80
N PRO A 290 13.50 -13.83 34.60
CA PRO A 290 12.93 -13.26 33.38
C PRO A 290 11.55 -13.84 33.08
N PHE A 291 10.69 -13.00 32.49
CA PHE A 291 9.27 -13.18 32.13
C PHE A 291 8.88 -14.51 31.42
N MET A 292 9.82 -15.39 31.11
CA MET A 292 9.60 -16.65 30.37
C MET A 292 9.16 -17.83 31.23
N GLU A 293 9.15 -17.75 32.57
CA GLU A 293 8.84 -18.89 33.45
C GLU A 293 7.53 -18.77 34.24
N ASN A 294 6.60 -17.86 33.90
CA ASN A 294 5.29 -17.86 34.57
C ASN A 294 4.33 -18.84 33.86
N PRO A 295 4.01 -20.03 34.43
CA PRO A 295 3.25 -21.08 33.74
C PRO A 295 1.75 -20.75 33.62
N ASP A 296 1.25 -19.77 34.37
CA ASP A 296 -0.19 -19.54 34.57
C ASP A 296 -0.85 -18.59 33.55
N GLY A 297 -0.24 -18.39 32.37
CA GLY A 297 -0.93 -17.75 31.23
C GLY A 297 -1.36 -16.29 31.45
N CYS A 298 -0.81 -15.61 32.45
CA CYS A 298 -1.14 -14.22 32.77
C CYS A 298 -0.42 -13.27 31.80
N THR A 299 -0.98 -13.11 30.60
CA THR A 299 -0.46 -12.14 29.63
C THR A 299 -0.83 -10.72 30.05
N VAL A 300 -0.06 -9.74 29.57
CA VAL A 300 -0.37 -8.31 29.73
C VAL A 300 -1.80 -8.00 29.28
N GLU A 301 -2.30 -8.68 28.24
CA GLU A 301 -3.67 -8.51 27.78
C GLU A 301 -4.70 -9.06 28.75
N ALA A 302 -4.43 -10.20 29.39
CA ALA A 302 -5.35 -10.79 30.37
C ALA A 302 -5.52 -9.84 31.56
N ALA A 303 -4.41 -9.27 32.05
CA ALA A 303 -4.40 -8.25 33.10
C ALA A 303 -5.12 -6.96 32.66
N ALA A 304 -4.72 -6.38 31.52
CA ALA A 304 -5.35 -5.16 31.01
C ALA A 304 -6.86 -5.35 30.75
N LYS A 305 -7.27 -6.51 30.23
CA LYS A 305 -8.67 -6.86 30.00
C LYS A 305 -9.43 -6.98 31.32
N ALA A 306 -8.93 -7.74 32.28
CA ALA A 306 -9.57 -7.88 33.59
C ALA A 306 -9.75 -6.52 34.30
N LEU A 307 -8.79 -5.62 34.13
CA LEU A 307 -8.84 -4.29 34.72
C LEU A 307 -9.80 -3.34 33.99
N ILE A 308 -9.80 -3.36 32.66
CA ILE A 308 -10.83 -2.67 31.86
C ILE A 308 -12.21 -3.19 32.26
N ASP A 309 -12.35 -4.49 32.48
CA ASP A 309 -13.60 -5.13 32.91
C ASP A 309 -14.06 -4.55 34.26
N ARG A 310 -13.21 -4.55 35.28
CA ARG A 310 -13.52 -3.99 36.60
C ARG A 310 -13.85 -2.50 36.56
N LEU A 311 -13.01 -1.69 35.90
CA LEU A 311 -13.21 -0.24 35.79
C LEU A 311 -14.51 0.07 35.05
N GLN A 312 -14.81 -0.71 34.02
CA GLN A 312 -16.04 -0.53 33.27
C GLN A 312 -17.26 -0.95 34.09
N ASP A 313 -17.23 -2.10 34.74
CA ASP A 313 -18.36 -2.61 35.52
C ASP A 313 -18.66 -1.66 36.70
N ARG A 314 -17.64 -1.08 37.33
CA ARG A 314 -17.81 -0.05 38.38
C ARG A 314 -18.38 1.26 37.82
N ASN A 315 -17.86 1.74 36.69
CA ASN A 315 -18.37 2.95 36.05
C ASN A 315 -19.83 2.75 35.61
N VAL A 316 -20.15 1.62 34.99
CA VAL A 316 -21.51 1.25 34.60
C VAL A 316 -22.41 1.17 35.82
N ALA A 317 -21.99 0.54 36.92
CA ALA A 317 -22.78 0.48 38.15
C ALA A 317 -23.04 1.89 38.74
N SER A 318 -22.03 2.75 38.79
CA SER A 318 -22.18 4.12 39.31
C SER A 318 -23.08 4.99 38.43
N VAL A 319 -22.92 4.88 37.11
CA VAL A 319 -23.74 5.59 36.12
C VAL A 319 -25.15 5.04 36.10
N ARG A 320 -25.34 3.73 36.29
CA ARG A 320 -26.65 3.08 36.42
C ARG A 320 -27.42 3.59 37.62
N ALA A 321 -26.81 3.60 38.80
CA ALA A 321 -27.47 4.13 40.00
C ALA A 321 -27.90 5.61 39.85
N GLN A 322 -27.07 6.43 39.20
CA GLN A 322 -27.39 7.85 38.96
C GLN A 322 -28.48 8.03 37.91
N ILE A 323 -28.48 7.21 36.85
CA ILE A 323 -29.50 7.29 35.80
C ILE A 323 -30.82 6.71 36.30
N ASP A 324 -30.82 5.63 37.08
CA ASP A 324 -32.05 5.09 37.68
C ASP A 324 -32.78 6.17 38.50
N ALA A 325 -32.04 6.89 39.35
CA ALA A 325 -32.59 8.02 40.10
C ALA A 325 -33.13 9.16 39.20
N GLN A 326 -32.53 9.38 38.03
CA GLN A 326 -32.98 10.40 37.07
C GLN A 326 -34.13 9.93 36.19
N VAL A 327 -34.21 8.64 35.86
CA VAL A 327 -35.33 8.03 35.11
C VAL A 327 -36.58 8.05 35.97
N ASP A 328 -36.46 7.69 37.25
CA ASP A 328 -37.55 7.76 38.22
C ASP A 328 -38.03 9.22 38.39
N ALA A 329 -37.12 10.20 38.32
CA ALA A 329 -37.45 11.64 38.37
C ALA A 329 -38.00 12.22 37.05
N ALA A 330 -37.64 11.64 35.90
CA ALA A 330 -38.01 12.13 34.57
C ALA A 330 -39.44 11.75 34.14
N GLY A 331 -40.15 10.95 34.94
CA GLY A 331 -41.57 10.63 34.73
C GLY A 331 -41.90 10.03 33.36
N GLY A 332 -40.96 9.31 32.74
CA GLY A 332 -41.15 8.74 31.41
C GLY A 332 -40.94 9.70 30.23
N ASN A 333 -40.23 10.82 30.40
CA ASN A 333 -39.86 11.68 29.27
C ASN A 333 -38.58 11.20 28.57
N ARG A 334 -38.70 10.77 27.31
CA ARG A 334 -37.59 10.31 26.46
C ARG A 334 -36.40 11.27 26.41
N GLU A 335 -36.65 12.56 26.16
CA GLU A 335 -35.58 13.55 25.96
C GLU A 335 -34.77 13.77 27.24
N GLN A 336 -35.44 13.75 28.40
CA GLN A 336 -34.79 13.89 29.70
C GLN A 336 -33.91 12.67 30.00
N ILE A 337 -34.36 11.45 29.68
CA ILE A 337 -33.57 10.22 29.87
C ILE A 337 -32.34 10.22 28.97
N VAL A 338 -32.48 10.55 27.68
CA VAL A 338 -31.33 10.62 26.75
C VAL A 338 -30.35 11.71 27.18
N ALA A 339 -30.84 12.88 27.62
CA ALA A 339 -30.01 13.96 28.13
C ALA A 339 -29.27 13.56 29.42
N ALA A 340 -29.94 12.89 30.35
CA ALA A 340 -29.38 12.32 31.58
C ALA A 340 -28.24 11.34 31.26
N VAL A 341 -28.49 10.35 30.42
CA VAL A 341 -27.48 9.36 30.00
C VAL A 341 -26.28 10.05 29.34
N LYS A 342 -26.53 11.02 28.46
CA LYS A 342 -25.48 11.79 27.79
C LYS A 342 -24.67 12.65 28.76
N ALA A 343 -25.29 13.18 29.81
CA ALA A 343 -24.62 13.98 30.83
C ALA A 343 -23.74 13.12 31.75
N GLN A 344 -24.24 11.95 32.16
CA GLN A 344 -23.55 11.07 33.11
C GLN A 344 -22.41 10.27 32.47
N LEU A 345 -22.53 9.90 31.19
CA LEU A 345 -21.44 9.22 30.51
C LEU A 345 -20.31 10.21 30.17
N PRO A 346 -19.09 10.00 30.70
CA PRO A 346 -17.98 10.92 30.46
C PRO A 346 -17.71 11.04 28.96
N LYS A 347 -17.20 12.19 28.51
CA LYS A 347 -16.88 12.41 27.08
C LYS A 347 -15.64 11.63 26.60
N ARG A 348 -14.94 10.99 27.53
CA ARG A 348 -13.60 10.40 27.42
C ARG A 348 -13.53 9.18 28.31
N PHE A 349 -12.68 8.20 27.96
CA PHE A 349 -12.45 7.07 28.86
C PHE A 349 -11.75 7.61 30.13
N PRO A 350 -12.22 7.29 31.34
CA PRO A 350 -11.64 7.82 32.56
C PRO A 350 -10.13 7.58 32.64
N GLY A 351 -9.38 8.58 33.11
CA GLY A 351 -7.92 8.57 33.16
C GLY A 351 -7.18 8.85 31.84
N THR A 352 -7.80 8.69 30.67
CA THR A 352 -7.06 8.89 29.40
C THR A 352 -6.90 10.36 28.97
N LYS A 353 -6.79 11.31 29.92
CA LYS A 353 -6.53 12.72 29.61
C LYS A 353 -5.13 12.86 29.00
N THR A 354 -5.06 13.44 27.80
CA THR A 354 -3.80 13.76 27.13
C THR A 354 -3.13 14.97 27.79
N GLU A 355 -1.80 14.96 27.79
CA GLU A 355 -0.95 16.01 28.37
C GLU A 355 -0.32 16.84 27.26
N ARG A 356 0.17 18.05 27.54
CA ARG A 356 0.96 18.81 26.54
C ARG A 356 2.38 18.26 26.54
N CYS A 357 2.77 17.59 25.46
CA CYS A 357 4.12 17.08 25.29
C CYS A 357 5.02 18.14 24.66
N PHE A 358 6.25 18.26 25.17
CA PHE A 358 7.33 18.92 24.45
C PHE A 358 7.71 18.11 23.21
N PHE A 359 8.06 18.76 22.10
CA PHE A 359 8.21 18.09 20.80
C PHE A 359 9.30 17.00 20.76
N LEU A 360 10.30 17.05 21.65
CA LEU A 360 11.34 16.00 21.78
C LEU A 360 10.94 14.86 22.73
N ASN A 361 9.84 14.99 23.48
CA ASN A 361 9.40 13.95 24.40
C ASN A 361 8.56 12.90 23.67
N VAL A 362 9.25 12.06 22.90
CA VAL A 362 8.65 10.97 22.10
C VAL A 362 7.78 10.05 22.97
N VAL A 363 8.23 9.75 24.20
CA VAL A 363 7.49 8.91 25.16
C VAL A 363 6.12 9.51 25.50
N CYS A 364 6.08 10.81 25.78
CA CYS A 364 4.82 11.51 26.04
C CYS A 364 3.91 11.46 24.80
N HIS A 365 4.45 11.67 23.60
CA HIS A 365 3.68 11.60 22.35
C HIS A 365 3.08 10.21 22.12
N ILE A 366 3.84 9.14 22.37
CA ILE A 366 3.36 7.75 22.29
C ILE A 366 2.22 7.52 23.29
N LYS A 367 2.41 7.89 24.56
CA LYS A 367 1.37 7.78 25.61
C LYS A 367 0.09 8.54 25.23
N ASN A 368 0.23 9.76 24.72
CA ASN A 368 -0.90 10.54 24.26
C ASN A 368 -1.58 9.93 23.04
N GLY A 369 -0.82 9.32 22.12
CA GLY A 369 -1.36 8.57 20.99
C GLY A 369 -2.27 7.43 21.45
N ILE A 370 -1.78 6.60 22.39
CA ILE A 370 -2.55 5.48 22.96
C ILE A 370 -3.80 6.00 23.69
N LYS A 371 -3.65 7.00 24.56
CA LYS A 371 -4.77 7.66 25.25
C LYS A 371 -5.80 8.21 24.26
N SER A 372 -5.35 8.82 23.16
CA SER A 372 -6.23 9.35 22.11
C SER A 372 -6.97 8.25 21.36
N MET A 373 -6.32 7.12 21.08
CA MET A 373 -6.94 5.94 20.46
C MET A 373 -8.03 5.34 21.36
N ILE A 374 -7.73 5.12 22.65
CA ILE A 374 -8.71 4.61 23.62
C ILE A 374 -9.90 5.58 23.76
N ASN A 375 -9.63 6.89 23.82
CA ASN A 375 -10.67 7.91 23.82
C ASN A 375 -11.54 7.90 22.57
N GLY A 376 -10.93 7.69 21.40
CA GLY A 376 -11.64 7.58 20.12
C GLY A 376 -12.57 6.36 20.12
N ALA A 377 -12.05 5.20 20.50
CA ALA A 377 -12.81 3.96 20.62
C ALA A 377 -13.99 4.10 21.59
N TYR A 378 -13.73 4.64 22.79
CA TYR A 378 -14.75 4.89 23.79
C TYR A 378 -15.82 5.89 23.32
N ARG A 379 -15.41 7.01 22.70
CA ARG A 379 -16.37 8.01 22.17
C ARG A 379 -17.26 7.42 21.09
N SER A 380 -16.69 6.59 20.21
CA SER A 380 -17.45 5.87 19.18
C SER A 380 -18.50 4.95 19.82
N ALA A 381 -18.09 4.09 20.76
CA ALA A 381 -18.99 3.19 21.47
C ALA A 381 -20.08 3.94 22.25
N ARG A 382 -19.72 5.05 22.92
CA ARG A 382 -20.63 5.92 23.66
C ARG A 382 -21.68 6.54 22.76
N ASN A 383 -21.26 7.15 21.65
CA ASN A 383 -22.18 7.80 20.71
C ASN A 383 -23.09 6.79 20.01
N GLY A 384 -22.55 5.62 19.65
CA GLY A 384 -23.35 4.53 19.10
C GLY A 384 -24.43 4.05 20.07
N MET A 385 -24.08 3.82 21.35
CA MET A 385 -25.06 3.43 22.35
C MET A 385 -26.13 4.51 22.60
N ILE A 386 -25.73 5.79 22.71
CA ILE A 386 -26.69 6.88 22.89
C ILE A 386 -27.67 6.94 21.71
N SER A 387 -27.18 6.79 20.48
CA SER A 387 -28.04 6.77 19.29
C SER A 387 -28.96 5.55 19.26
N ASP A 388 -28.47 4.36 19.64
CA ASP A 388 -29.31 3.16 19.72
C ASP A 388 -30.41 3.31 20.78
N LEU A 389 -30.05 3.86 21.96
CA LEU A 389 -30.99 4.13 23.04
C LEU A 389 -32.07 5.12 22.58
N GLU A 390 -31.68 6.22 21.94
CA GLU A 390 -32.61 7.22 21.40
C GLU A 390 -33.57 6.60 20.36
N ASN A 391 -33.03 5.78 19.45
CA ASN A 391 -33.82 5.09 18.44
C ASN A 391 -34.80 4.07 19.03
N GLU A 392 -34.40 3.33 20.06
CA GLU A 392 -35.26 2.34 20.69
C GLU A 392 -36.33 2.94 21.59
N LEU A 393 -36.00 3.97 22.37
CA LEU A 393 -37.01 4.72 23.12
C LEU A 393 -38.03 5.34 22.15
N ALA A 394 -37.60 5.88 21.01
CA ALA A 394 -38.51 6.39 19.99
C ALA A 394 -39.38 5.29 19.33
N ARG A 395 -38.91 4.04 19.27
CA ARG A 395 -39.71 2.89 18.79
C ARG A 395 -40.70 2.43 19.86
N ALA A 396 -40.29 2.35 21.12
CA ALA A 396 -41.15 2.02 22.26
C ALA A 396 -42.30 3.03 22.38
N GLU A 397 -41.99 4.32 22.23
CA GLU A 397 -42.97 5.41 22.23
C GLU A 397 -44.03 5.23 21.13
N LYS A 398 -43.60 4.87 19.92
CA LYS A 398 -44.51 4.56 18.81
C LYS A 398 -45.36 3.31 19.04
N ARG A 399 -44.92 2.37 19.88
CA ARG A 399 -45.69 1.17 20.27
C ARG A 399 -46.64 1.43 21.44
N GLY A 400 -46.61 2.62 22.05
CA GLY A 400 -47.38 2.92 23.26
C GLY A 400 -46.73 2.40 24.56
N GLU A 401 -45.49 1.92 24.49
CA GLU A 401 -44.69 1.49 25.65
C GLU A 401 -44.02 2.72 26.29
N ASN A 402 -44.82 3.52 27.02
CA ASN A 402 -44.40 4.78 27.64
C ASN A 402 -44.25 4.70 29.16
N SER A 403 -44.28 3.49 29.73
CA SER A 403 -44.11 3.34 31.17
C SER A 403 -42.65 3.59 31.56
N ALA A 404 -42.42 4.16 32.74
CA ALA A 404 -41.06 4.34 33.28
C ALA A 404 -40.30 3.00 33.35
N GLU A 405 -41.02 1.90 33.62
CA GLU A 405 -40.46 0.54 33.65
C GLU A 405 -40.00 0.05 32.27
N ASP A 406 -40.74 0.33 31.20
CA ASP A 406 -40.32 -0.01 29.84
C ASP A 406 -39.03 0.72 29.46
N TYR A 407 -38.94 2.01 29.79
CA TYR A 407 -37.74 2.81 29.54
C TYR A 407 -36.56 2.35 30.38
N LYS A 408 -36.79 1.99 31.65
CA LYS A 408 -35.77 1.43 32.55
C LYS A 408 -35.24 0.10 32.03
N ARG A 409 -36.12 -0.77 31.51
CA ARG A 409 -35.74 -2.04 30.86
C ARG A 409 -34.87 -1.81 29.62
N ILE A 410 -35.32 -0.95 28.69
CA ILE A 410 -34.57 -0.64 27.45
C ILE A 410 -33.20 -0.04 27.78
N TYR A 411 -33.16 0.93 28.70
CA TYR A 411 -31.92 1.55 29.15
C TYR A 411 -30.96 0.53 29.80
N THR A 412 -31.46 -0.30 30.71
CA THR A 412 -30.72 -1.39 31.36
C THR A 412 -30.08 -2.30 30.32
N GLU A 413 -30.87 -2.79 29.36
CA GLU A 413 -30.40 -3.67 28.29
C GLU A 413 -29.28 -2.99 27.47
N LYS A 414 -29.43 -1.71 27.15
CA LYS A 414 -28.41 -0.95 26.39
C LYS A 414 -27.16 -0.65 27.18
N MET A 415 -27.25 -0.41 28.48
CA MET A 415 -26.07 -0.23 29.33
C MET A 415 -25.30 -1.52 29.56
N ASP A 416 -25.99 -2.65 29.72
CA ASP A 416 -25.35 -3.95 29.82
C ASP A 416 -24.63 -4.29 28.49
N GLY A 417 -25.26 -3.97 27.34
CA GLY A 417 -24.61 -4.05 26.02
C GLY A 417 -23.47 -3.05 25.79
N PHE A 418 -23.51 -1.87 26.43
CA PHE A 418 -22.44 -0.86 26.35
C PHE A 418 -21.14 -1.38 26.98
N SER A 419 -21.26 -2.14 28.07
CA SER A 419 -20.11 -2.78 28.72
C SER A 419 -19.32 -3.62 27.71
N GLY A 420 -20.02 -4.56 27.07
CA GLY A 420 -19.43 -5.42 26.05
C GLY A 420 -18.83 -4.66 24.86
N ARG A 421 -19.51 -3.61 24.37
CA ARG A 421 -19.05 -2.84 23.20
C ARG A 421 -17.76 -2.05 23.45
N VAL A 422 -17.60 -1.44 24.62
CA VAL A 422 -16.36 -0.74 24.96
C VAL A 422 -15.22 -1.72 25.19
N LYS A 423 -15.46 -2.84 25.91
CA LYS A 423 -14.48 -3.93 26.07
C LYS A 423 -13.97 -4.41 24.72
N GLN A 424 -14.89 -4.65 23.80
CA GLN A 424 -14.59 -5.04 22.42
C GLN A 424 -13.81 -3.94 21.68
N ALA A 425 -14.22 -2.68 21.76
CA ALA A 425 -13.55 -1.57 21.08
C ALA A 425 -12.11 -1.32 21.59
N ILE A 426 -11.89 -1.41 22.90
CA ILE A 426 -10.54 -1.28 23.49
C ILE A 426 -9.70 -2.52 23.15
N GLY A 427 -10.28 -3.73 23.23
CA GLY A 427 -9.62 -4.97 22.81
C GLY A 427 -9.17 -4.93 21.35
N TYR A 428 -9.99 -4.37 20.45
CA TYR A 428 -9.62 -4.15 19.05
C TYR A 428 -8.53 -3.10 18.89
N THR A 429 -8.50 -2.08 19.73
CA THR A 429 -7.44 -1.07 19.72
C THR A 429 -6.10 -1.69 20.11
N ALA A 430 -6.07 -2.50 21.18
CA ALA A 430 -4.86 -3.21 21.61
C ALA A 430 -4.39 -4.23 20.56
N THR A 431 -5.33 -5.01 20.02
CA THR A 431 -5.05 -5.93 18.91
C THR A 431 -4.50 -5.20 17.69
N GLY A 432 -5.04 -4.02 17.37
CA GLY A 432 -4.53 -3.16 16.31
C GLY A 432 -3.09 -2.71 16.55
N ILE A 433 -2.74 -2.27 17.76
CA ILE A 433 -1.36 -1.90 18.09
C ILE A 433 -0.40 -3.08 17.82
N ARG A 434 -0.79 -4.31 18.15
CA ARG A 434 0.02 -5.51 17.84
C ARG A 434 0.19 -5.76 16.36
N PHE A 435 -0.91 -5.70 15.61
CA PHE A 435 -0.84 -5.86 14.17
C PHE A 435 0.03 -4.79 13.52
N SER A 436 0.08 -3.57 14.08
CA SER A 436 1.01 -2.54 13.61
C SER A 436 2.48 -2.94 13.81
N GLY A 437 2.80 -3.59 14.95
CA GLY A 437 4.13 -4.17 15.19
C GLY A 437 4.48 -5.28 14.19
N PHE A 438 3.53 -6.19 13.88
CA PHE A 438 3.73 -7.22 12.85
C PHE A 438 3.88 -6.64 11.44
N VAL A 439 3.11 -5.61 11.12
CA VAL A 439 3.22 -4.87 9.86
C VAL A 439 4.61 -4.23 9.76
N ALA A 440 5.08 -3.58 10.82
CA ALA A 440 6.42 -2.99 10.88
C ALA A 440 7.51 -4.06 10.72
N LEU A 441 7.38 -5.21 11.37
CA LEU A 441 8.29 -6.35 11.24
C LEU A 441 8.33 -6.89 9.80
N LEU A 442 7.16 -7.12 9.20
CA LEU A 442 7.04 -7.61 7.82
C LEU A 442 7.62 -6.60 6.81
N TYR A 443 7.40 -5.31 7.05
CA TYR A 443 8.03 -4.24 6.29
C TYR A 443 9.56 -4.23 6.46
N GLY A 444 10.06 -4.46 7.66
CA GLY A 444 11.49 -4.68 7.92
C GLY A 444 12.05 -5.88 7.14
N LEU A 445 11.34 -7.01 7.12
CA LEU A 445 11.72 -8.19 6.33
C LEU A 445 11.74 -7.89 4.82
N LEU A 446 10.79 -7.10 4.31
CA LEU A 446 10.78 -6.62 2.93
C LEU A 446 12.04 -5.81 2.60
N ILE A 447 12.43 -4.89 3.47
CA ILE A 447 13.65 -4.08 3.31
C ILE A 447 14.89 -4.97 3.38
N LEU A 448 14.92 -5.91 4.32
CA LEU A 448 16.01 -6.86 4.51
C LEU A 448 16.21 -7.71 3.25
N ALA A 449 15.15 -8.30 2.69
CA ALA A 449 15.19 -9.06 1.45
C ALA A 449 15.64 -8.19 0.25
N LYS A 450 15.11 -6.97 0.14
CA LYS A 450 15.52 -6.02 -0.91
C LYS A 450 17.01 -5.66 -0.80
N SER A 451 17.50 -5.44 0.41
CA SER A 451 18.92 -5.13 0.65
C SER A 451 19.81 -6.30 0.23
N TYR A 452 19.41 -7.53 0.55
CA TYR A 452 20.10 -8.75 0.11
C TYR A 452 20.15 -8.84 -1.40
N MET A 453 19.01 -8.64 -2.09
CA MET A 453 18.94 -8.66 -3.55
C MET A 453 19.88 -7.64 -4.21
N ILE A 454 20.02 -6.44 -3.63
CA ILE A 454 20.95 -5.41 -4.13
C ILE A 454 22.41 -5.83 -3.94
N VAL A 455 22.80 -6.35 -2.75
CA VAL A 455 24.15 -6.89 -2.54
C VAL A 455 24.43 -8.01 -3.54
N PHE A 456 23.48 -8.93 -3.67
CA PHE A 456 23.59 -10.08 -4.55
C PHE A 456 23.81 -9.64 -6.00
N ALA A 457 23.01 -8.68 -6.50
CA ALA A 457 23.15 -8.14 -7.85
C ALA A 457 24.53 -7.50 -8.07
N ARG A 458 25.04 -6.72 -7.10
CA ARG A 458 26.39 -6.13 -7.17
C ARG A 458 27.48 -7.20 -7.24
N VAL A 459 27.42 -8.22 -6.37
CA VAL A 459 28.42 -9.31 -6.34
C VAL A 459 28.35 -10.16 -7.60
N PHE A 460 27.15 -10.40 -8.12
CA PHE A 460 26.92 -11.16 -9.34
C PHE A 460 27.55 -10.45 -10.56
N TYR A 461 27.22 -9.18 -10.82
CA TYR A 461 27.75 -8.47 -12.00
C TYR A 461 29.19 -8.02 -11.89
N ALA A 462 29.71 -7.78 -10.69
CA ALA A 462 31.13 -7.46 -10.54
C ALA A 462 32.06 -8.64 -10.92
N ARG A 463 31.53 -9.86 -11.01
CA ARG A 463 32.29 -11.07 -11.32
C ARG A 463 31.95 -11.68 -12.69
N VAL A 464 30.78 -11.37 -13.27
CA VAL A 464 30.47 -11.70 -14.67
C VAL A 464 30.95 -10.54 -15.55
N THR A 465 32.25 -10.54 -15.88
CA THR A 465 32.85 -9.50 -16.74
C THR A 465 32.40 -9.60 -18.21
N THR A 466 31.88 -10.75 -18.65
CA THR A 466 31.58 -11.05 -20.05
C THR A 466 30.10 -10.96 -20.43
N SER A 467 29.17 -11.09 -19.48
CA SER A 467 27.74 -10.91 -19.74
C SER A 467 27.29 -9.58 -19.13
N PRO A 468 27.00 -8.57 -19.94
CA PRO A 468 26.52 -7.30 -19.42
C PRO A 468 25.16 -7.47 -18.73
N ALA A 469 24.82 -6.55 -17.85
CA ALA A 469 23.49 -6.48 -17.29
C ALA A 469 22.49 -6.14 -18.40
N GLN A 470 21.91 -7.16 -19.02
CA GLN A 470 20.74 -7.03 -19.88
C GLN A 470 19.52 -6.75 -19.00
N ASP A 471 18.81 -5.66 -19.28
CA ASP A 471 17.40 -5.59 -18.91
C ASP A 471 16.69 -6.50 -19.93
N VAL A 472 16.57 -7.79 -19.60
CA VAL A 472 15.96 -8.82 -20.48
C VAL A 472 14.47 -8.52 -20.62
N ILE A 473 14.15 -7.54 -21.45
CA ILE A 473 12.78 -7.15 -21.77
C ILE A 473 12.75 -7.07 -23.29
N GLY A 474 12.41 -8.20 -23.92
CA GLY A 474 12.48 -8.43 -25.35
C GLY A 474 11.90 -7.29 -26.18
N GLY A 475 12.78 -6.57 -26.87
CA GLY A 475 12.45 -5.62 -27.93
C GLY A 475 13.26 -5.97 -29.16
N SER A 476 12.59 -6.12 -30.30
CA SER A 476 13.21 -6.40 -31.61
C SER A 476 14.29 -5.36 -31.96
N GLU A 477 15.48 -5.83 -32.33
CA GLU A 477 16.69 -5.01 -32.56
C GLU A 477 16.66 -4.10 -33.81
N THR A 478 15.60 -4.11 -34.61
CA THR A 478 15.67 -3.63 -36.00
C THR A 478 15.29 -2.17 -36.26
N ALA A 479 14.84 -1.40 -35.25
CA ALA A 479 14.42 -0.01 -35.48
C ALA A 479 15.59 1.00 -35.45
N ARG A 480 15.69 1.83 -36.51
CA ARG A 480 16.64 2.96 -36.66
C ARG A 480 16.68 3.81 -35.37
N LYS A 481 17.89 3.95 -34.81
CA LYS A 481 18.16 4.45 -33.44
C LYS A 481 18.05 5.97 -33.36
N GLY A 482 17.18 6.49 -32.50
CA GLY A 482 17.24 7.88 -32.06
C GLY A 482 18.40 8.12 -31.09
N ALA A 483 19.29 9.05 -31.39
CA ALA A 483 20.40 9.41 -30.51
C ALA A 483 20.07 10.69 -29.71
N PRO A 484 20.39 10.75 -28.41
CA PRO A 484 20.21 11.96 -27.63
C PRO A 484 21.23 13.03 -28.02
N LYS A 485 20.81 14.30 -28.02
CA LYS A 485 21.62 15.47 -28.39
C LYS A 485 21.54 16.54 -27.30
N ALA A 486 22.69 16.94 -26.75
CA ALA A 486 22.77 18.08 -25.84
C ALA A 486 22.49 19.39 -26.60
N CYS A 487 21.65 20.25 -26.01
CA CYS A 487 21.15 21.49 -26.62
C CYS A 487 21.54 22.75 -25.83
N GLY A 488 22.24 22.60 -24.70
CA GLY A 488 22.56 23.72 -23.80
C GLY A 488 21.37 24.14 -22.93
N PRO A 489 21.46 25.30 -22.23
CA PRO A 489 20.45 25.77 -21.29
C PRO A 489 19.19 26.35 -21.95
N ARG A 490 19.25 26.71 -23.24
CA ARG A 490 18.11 27.24 -24.01
C ARG A 490 17.97 26.48 -25.32
N HIS A 491 16.77 25.98 -25.60
CA HIS A 491 16.47 25.24 -26.82
C HIS A 491 15.14 25.70 -27.43
N THR A 492 15.16 26.14 -28.67
CA THR A 492 13.94 26.56 -29.40
C THR A 492 13.24 25.36 -30.02
N LEU A 493 12.04 25.04 -29.53
CA LEU A 493 11.12 24.11 -30.15
C LEU A 493 10.57 24.68 -31.45
N ARG A 494 10.69 23.91 -32.52
CA ARG A 494 10.11 24.19 -33.84
C ARG A 494 9.35 22.97 -34.33
N ALA A 495 8.21 23.17 -34.97
CA ALA A 495 7.44 22.08 -35.58
C ALA A 495 8.25 21.44 -36.73
N THR A 496 8.41 20.10 -36.70
CA THR A 496 8.99 19.36 -37.82
C THR A 496 7.94 18.92 -38.84
N ALA A 497 6.74 18.53 -38.36
CA ALA A 497 5.55 18.28 -39.16
C ALA A 497 4.64 19.53 -39.25
N LYS A 498 3.57 19.46 -40.08
CA LYS A 498 2.61 20.56 -40.32
C LYS A 498 2.07 21.16 -39.02
N THR A 499 1.71 20.29 -38.07
CA THR A 499 1.27 20.66 -36.73
C THR A 499 1.87 19.65 -35.74
N GLU A 500 2.54 20.14 -34.70
CA GLU A 500 3.05 19.29 -33.61
C GLU A 500 2.63 19.87 -32.26
N ARG A 501 2.26 18.99 -31.34
CA ARG A 501 1.87 19.39 -30.00
C ARG A 501 2.90 18.90 -29.00
N PHE A 502 3.25 19.78 -28.06
CA PHE A 502 4.17 19.49 -26.97
C PHE A 502 3.51 19.75 -25.63
N TYR A 503 3.75 18.86 -24.68
CA TYR A 503 3.51 19.13 -23.27
C TYR A 503 4.80 19.64 -22.66
N VAL A 504 4.81 20.87 -22.17
CA VAL A 504 5.99 21.56 -21.60
C VAL A 504 5.78 21.86 -20.12
N ALA A 505 6.74 21.53 -19.27
CA ALA A 505 6.70 21.82 -17.85
C ALA A 505 6.76 23.33 -17.62
N PHE A 506 5.90 23.87 -16.76
CA PHE A 506 5.83 25.32 -16.51
C PHE A 506 7.18 25.97 -16.17
N ARG A 507 7.99 25.29 -15.36
CA ARG A 507 9.34 25.74 -14.97
C ARG A 507 10.35 25.82 -16.12
N ALA A 508 9.99 25.29 -17.29
CA ALA A 508 10.83 25.26 -18.48
C ALA A 508 10.19 25.97 -19.67
N CYS A 509 8.99 26.51 -19.52
CA CYS A 509 8.34 27.35 -20.54
C CYS A 509 9.07 28.69 -20.61
N GLY A 510 9.64 29.00 -21.77
CA GLY A 510 10.22 30.30 -22.07
C GLY A 510 9.21 31.24 -22.74
N ASN A 511 9.72 32.18 -23.52
CA ASN A 511 8.94 33.18 -24.22
C ASN A 511 8.07 32.56 -25.34
N ASN A 512 7.02 33.26 -25.75
CA ASN A 512 6.11 32.91 -26.85
C ASN A 512 5.18 31.71 -26.58
N VAL A 513 4.73 31.52 -25.33
CA VAL A 513 3.76 30.48 -24.97
C VAL A 513 2.50 31.10 -24.38
N VAL A 514 1.34 30.74 -24.91
CA VAL A 514 0.04 30.97 -24.24
C VAL A 514 -0.16 29.85 -23.22
N ASP A 515 -0.31 30.20 -21.95
CA ASP A 515 -0.43 29.27 -20.82
C ASP A 515 -1.71 28.42 -20.86
N ARG A 516 -1.74 27.41 -21.74
CA ARG A 516 -2.82 26.41 -21.81
C ARG A 516 -2.48 25.24 -20.90
N ARG A 517 -2.91 25.32 -19.63
CA ARG A 517 -2.71 24.24 -18.66
C ARG A 517 -3.49 22.99 -19.06
N ARG A 518 -2.80 21.86 -19.26
CA ARG A 518 -3.40 20.56 -19.58
C ARG A 518 -2.76 19.44 -18.76
N LEU A 519 -3.53 18.38 -18.56
CA LEU A 519 -3.06 17.13 -17.95
C LEU A 519 -2.64 16.17 -19.06
N PRO A 520 -1.34 15.94 -19.29
CA PRO A 520 -0.92 14.98 -20.31
C PRO A 520 -1.38 13.57 -19.92
N GLN A 521 -2.12 12.85 -20.77
CA GLN A 521 -2.46 11.42 -20.54
C GLN A 521 -2.95 11.10 -19.11
N PRO A 522 -4.06 11.67 -18.60
CA PRO A 522 -4.37 11.82 -17.17
C PRO A 522 -4.27 10.55 -16.29
N LEU A 523 -4.42 9.37 -16.88
CA LEU A 523 -4.36 8.08 -16.17
C LEU A 523 -2.94 7.52 -16.00
N SER A 524 -1.93 8.01 -16.74
CA SER A 524 -0.56 7.49 -16.66
C SER A 524 0.24 8.17 -15.54
N LEU A 525 1.10 7.47 -14.81
CA LEU A 525 2.05 8.11 -13.86
C LEU A 525 1.47 9.11 -12.83
N LEU A 526 0.18 9.01 -12.46
CA LEU A 526 -0.53 10.02 -11.65
C LEU A 526 0.22 10.39 -10.35
N VAL A 527 0.63 9.38 -9.58
CA VAL A 527 1.36 9.56 -8.31
C VAL A 527 2.71 10.24 -8.53
N LYS A 528 3.50 9.80 -9.53
CA LYS A 528 4.81 10.38 -9.81
C LYS A 528 4.67 11.83 -10.27
N ARG A 529 3.63 12.15 -11.04
CA ARG A 529 3.32 13.52 -11.48
C ARG A 529 3.04 14.46 -10.32
N LEU A 530 2.28 13.98 -9.33
CA LEU A 530 2.04 14.71 -8.08
C LEU A 530 3.36 15.03 -7.36
N PHE A 531 4.23 14.03 -7.17
CA PHE A 531 5.49 14.22 -6.44
C PHE A 531 6.60 14.94 -7.23
N SER A 532 6.55 14.92 -8.56
CA SER A 532 7.54 15.61 -9.42
C SER A 532 7.19 17.07 -9.68
N LYS A 533 6.07 17.57 -9.13
CA LYS A 533 5.53 18.92 -9.41
C LYS A 533 5.26 19.16 -10.91
N ASN A 534 5.10 18.09 -11.70
CA ASN A 534 4.80 18.09 -13.14
C ASN A 534 3.39 17.53 -13.38
N TYR A 535 2.41 17.92 -12.55
CA TYR A 535 1.04 17.40 -12.64
C TYR A 535 0.32 17.92 -13.88
N ALA A 536 0.30 19.24 -14.05
CA ALA A 536 -0.13 19.94 -15.25
C ALA A 536 1.07 20.46 -16.02
N MET A 537 0.93 20.58 -17.34
CA MET A 537 1.94 21.09 -18.28
C MET A 537 1.27 22.05 -19.26
N CYS A 538 2.03 22.98 -19.84
CA CYS A 538 1.55 23.81 -20.95
C CYS A 538 1.44 22.96 -22.21
N LEU A 539 0.25 22.94 -22.83
CA LEU A 539 0.09 22.40 -24.17
C LEU A 539 0.46 23.48 -25.19
N VAL A 540 1.57 23.27 -25.88
CA VAL A 540 2.05 24.15 -26.95
C VAL A 540 1.71 23.48 -28.28
N GLU A 541 0.88 24.13 -29.09
CA GLU A 541 0.59 23.72 -30.45
C GLU A 541 1.49 24.54 -31.38
N LEU A 542 2.45 23.89 -32.02
CA LEU A 542 3.38 24.50 -32.96
C LEU A 542 2.94 24.16 -34.37
N GLU A 543 2.75 25.19 -35.19
CA GLU A 543 2.46 25.02 -36.61
C GLU A 543 3.73 25.28 -37.42
N LYS A 544 3.95 24.47 -38.46
CA LYS A 544 5.03 24.72 -39.41
C LYS A 544 4.67 26.00 -40.15
N ARG A 545 5.49 27.04 -40.01
CA ARG A 545 5.30 28.36 -40.63
C ARG A 545 4.85 28.20 -42.08
N ALA A 546 3.56 28.48 -42.35
CA ALA A 546 3.07 28.67 -43.70
C ALA A 546 3.68 29.98 -44.23
N GLU A 547 4.01 30.05 -45.51
CA GLU A 547 4.57 31.27 -46.13
C GLU A 547 3.58 32.44 -46.13
N THR A 548 2.31 32.19 -45.80
CA THR A 548 1.23 33.18 -45.73
C THR A 548 1.22 33.92 -44.39
N LYS A 549 1.18 35.26 -44.46
CA LYS A 549 1.50 36.22 -43.38
C LYS A 549 0.42 36.45 -42.32
N ASP A 550 -0.75 35.81 -42.41
CA ASP A 550 -1.97 36.35 -41.81
C ASP A 550 -2.57 35.57 -40.62
N ASP A 551 -1.91 34.50 -40.12
CA ASP A 551 -2.44 33.74 -38.97
C ASP A 551 -1.50 33.82 -37.75
N VAL A 552 -2.07 34.10 -36.57
CA VAL A 552 -1.39 34.24 -35.27
C VAL A 552 -1.03 32.86 -34.71
N SER A 553 -0.30 32.07 -35.49
CA SER A 553 0.16 30.74 -35.08
C SER A 553 1.55 30.81 -34.42
N VAL A 554 1.70 30.08 -33.31
CA VAL A 554 2.97 30.01 -32.59
C VAL A 554 3.94 29.13 -33.38
N SER A 555 4.86 29.76 -34.12
CA SER A 555 5.84 29.04 -34.95
C SER A 555 7.00 28.43 -34.16
N SER A 556 7.27 28.94 -32.95
CA SER A 556 8.32 28.43 -32.08
C SER A 556 8.07 28.75 -30.60
N CYS A 557 8.63 27.92 -29.73
CA CYS A 557 8.57 28.07 -28.27
C CYS A 557 9.95 27.81 -27.69
N ASP A 558 10.44 28.67 -26.80
CA ASP A 558 11.72 28.45 -26.16
C ASP A 558 11.56 27.57 -24.91
N LEU A 559 12.39 26.54 -24.80
CA LEU A 559 12.65 25.84 -23.55
C LEU A 559 13.84 26.47 -22.87
N ILE A 560 13.67 26.87 -21.61
CA ILE A 560 14.72 27.54 -20.82
C ILE A 560 14.91 26.77 -19.52
N VAL A 561 16.15 26.49 -19.15
CA VAL A 561 16.53 25.98 -17.83
C VAL A 561 17.65 26.84 -17.25
N ASP A 562 17.64 27.03 -15.93
CA ASP A 562 18.65 27.83 -15.25
C ASP A 562 20.05 27.17 -15.35
N PRO A 563 21.07 27.87 -15.86
CA PRO A 563 22.45 27.38 -15.83
C PRO A 563 22.89 27.00 -14.40
N PRO A 564 23.66 25.93 -14.20
CA PRO A 564 24.42 25.14 -15.19
C PRO A 564 23.63 23.99 -15.83
N ALA A 565 22.30 23.92 -15.64
CA ALA A 565 21.49 22.86 -16.24
C ALA A 565 21.48 22.94 -17.77
N GLU A 566 21.37 21.77 -18.42
CA GLU A 566 21.21 21.68 -19.87
C GLU A 566 19.97 20.89 -20.26
N ILE A 567 19.52 21.12 -21.49
CA ILE A 567 18.43 20.40 -22.13
C ILE A 567 19.04 19.39 -23.09
N VAL A 568 18.54 18.16 -23.05
CA VAL A 568 18.88 17.09 -23.97
C VAL A 568 17.64 16.73 -24.78
N GLU A 569 17.74 16.82 -26.10
CA GLU A 569 16.71 16.37 -27.04
C GLU A 569 16.92 14.89 -27.36
N TRP A 570 15.88 14.08 -27.23
CA TRP A 570 15.86 12.69 -27.66
C TRP A 570 14.70 12.46 -28.61
N LYS A 571 15.01 12.13 -29.87
CA LYS A 571 14.01 11.75 -30.88
C LYS A 571 13.74 10.26 -30.78
N LEU A 572 12.49 9.85 -30.59
CA LEU A 572 12.06 8.47 -30.43
C LEU A 572 11.32 7.98 -31.67
N ALA A 573 11.73 6.83 -32.18
CA ALA A 573 10.98 6.09 -33.20
C ALA A 573 9.71 5.43 -32.62
N PRO A 574 8.73 4.98 -33.45
CA PRO A 574 7.48 4.39 -32.97
C PRO A 574 7.62 3.25 -31.95
N ASP A 575 8.67 2.43 -32.10
CA ASP A 575 8.93 1.28 -31.23
C ASP A 575 10.10 1.53 -30.25
N GLU A 576 10.57 2.78 -30.16
CA GLU A 576 11.66 3.13 -29.27
C GLU A 576 11.12 3.52 -27.89
N GLU A 577 11.67 2.88 -26.85
CA GLU A 577 11.36 3.19 -25.47
C GLU A 577 12.65 3.55 -24.72
N ILE A 578 12.60 4.68 -24.03
CA ILE A 578 13.66 5.13 -23.14
C ILE A 578 13.17 5.09 -21.70
N LEU A 579 14.06 4.70 -20.79
CA LEU A 579 13.86 4.81 -19.35
C LEU A 579 14.39 6.17 -18.91
N VAL A 580 13.58 6.90 -18.14
CA VAL A 580 13.88 8.27 -17.69
C VAL A 580 13.44 8.47 -16.24
N ASP A 581 14.08 9.38 -15.52
CA ASP A 581 13.43 9.96 -14.34
C ASP A 581 12.46 11.05 -14.77
N PHE A 582 11.16 10.82 -14.55
CA PHE A 582 10.12 11.77 -14.93
C PHE A 582 10.29 13.16 -14.31
N ALA A 583 10.99 13.26 -13.16
CA ALA A 583 11.32 14.55 -12.56
C ALA A 583 12.28 15.39 -13.42
N ASN A 584 12.99 14.78 -14.36
CA ASN A 584 13.91 15.44 -15.28
C ASN A 584 13.26 15.68 -16.66
N VAL A 585 12.09 15.14 -16.96
CA VAL A 585 11.38 15.43 -18.22
C VAL A 585 10.85 16.86 -18.17
N VAL A 586 11.25 17.69 -19.14
CA VAL A 586 10.82 19.09 -19.27
C VAL A 586 9.82 19.28 -20.39
N ALA A 587 9.93 18.54 -21.50
CA ALA A 587 8.90 18.53 -22.52
C ALA A 587 8.83 17.18 -23.25
N PHE A 588 7.69 16.87 -23.85
CA PHE A 588 7.57 15.73 -24.76
C PHE A 588 6.43 15.94 -25.77
N SER A 589 6.55 15.32 -26.95
CA SER A 589 5.49 15.32 -27.97
C SER A 589 4.23 14.61 -27.49
N ASP A 590 3.06 15.06 -27.90
CA ASP A 590 1.78 14.42 -27.56
C ASP A 590 1.65 12.98 -28.06
N THR A 591 2.39 12.63 -29.12
CA THR A 591 2.49 11.28 -29.69
C THR A 591 3.26 10.31 -28.79
N CYS A 592 4.10 10.79 -27.88
CA CYS A 592 4.86 9.93 -26.96
C CYS A 592 3.94 9.36 -25.87
N LYS A 593 4.04 8.07 -25.57
CA LYS A 593 3.29 7.41 -24.49
C LYS A 593 4.13 7.35 -23.22
N LEU A 594 3.56 7.83 -22.11
CA LEU A 594 4.20 7.76 -20.80
C LEU A 594 3.87 6.42 -20.14
N GLY A 595 4.91 5.67 -19.78
CA GLY A 595 4.81 4.34 -19.21
C GLY A 595 5.49 4.23 -17.84
N ARG A 596 5.20 3.11 -17.17
CA ARG A 596 5.91 2.66 -15.98
C ARG A 596 6.34 1.22 -16.20
N ARG A 597 7.64 0.97 -16.12
CA ARG A 597 8.22 -0.38 -16.17
C ARG A 597 8.57 -0.80 -14.76
N ILE A 598 8.12 -1.99 -14.36
CA ILE A 598 8.53 -2.61 -13.10
C ILE A 598 9.45 -3.75 -13.49
N SER A 599 10.72 -3.65 -13.12
CA SER A 599 11.73 -4.68 -13.37
C SER A 599 12.42 -5.02 -12.06
N LEU A 600 12.44 -6.31 -11.74
CA LEU A 600 13.20 -6.94 -10.65
C LEU A 600 14.32 -7.80 -11.25
N SER A 601 14.70 -7.55 -12.51
CA SER A 601 15.93 -8.09 -13.08
C SER A 601 17.09 -7.68 -12.19
N LEU A 602 18.12 -8.52 -12.10
CA LEU A 602 19.34 -8.20 -11.37
C LEU A 602 19.91 -6.88 -11.89
N GLY A 603 19.87 -6.66 -13.22
CA GLY A 603 20.31 -5.42 -13.85
C GLY A 603 19.56 -4.21 -13.33
N ALA A 604 18.23 -4.28 -13.24
CA ALA A 604 17.42 -3.23 -12.63
C ALA A 604 17.75 -3.01 -11.14
N LEU A 605 17.92 -4.10 -10.38
CA LEU A 605 18.21 -4.04 -8.95
C LEU A 605 19.57 -3.42 -8.65
N VAL A 606 20.55 -3.50 -9.56
CA VAL A 606 21.82 -2.77 -9.44
C VAL A 606 21.54 -1.27 -9.32
N PHE A 607 20.67 -0.71 -10.17
CA PHE A 607 20.17 0.68 -10.10
C PHE A 607 19.41 1.04 -8.81
N GLY A 608 19.14 0.04 -7.96
CA GLY A 608 18.44 0.20 -6.69
C GLY A 608 17.00 0.68 -6.84
N ARG A 609 16.45 0.56 -8.06
CA ARG A 609 15.10 0.95 -8.43
C ARG A 609 14.41 -0.26 -9.04
N ALA A 610 13.24 -0.60 -8.52
CA ALA A 610 12.38 -1.62 -9.14
C ALA A 610 11.39 -1.03 -10.15
N ILE A 611 11.24 0.31 -10.13
CA ILE A 611 10.23 1.04 -10.88
C ILE A 611 10.95 2.12 -11.69
N TYR A 612 10.79 2.04 -13.00
CA TYR A 612 11.29 3.01 -13.98
C TYR A 612 10.11 3.70 -14.63
N HIS A 613 10.30 4.97 -14.97
CA HIS A 613 9.38 5.67 -15.85
C HIS A 613 9.92 5.51 -17.25
N SER A 614 9.03 5.28 -18.20
CA SER A 614 9.42 5.14 -19.59
C SER A 614 8.67 6.12 -20.46
N VAL A 615 9.31 6.50 -21.56
CA VAL A 615 8.67 7.26 -22.62
C VAL A 615 8.85 6.45 -23.89
N GLN A 616 7.72 6.05 -24.47
CA GLN A 616 7.66 5.31 -25.72
C GLN A 616 7.32 6.28 -26.85
N GLY A 617 8.00 6.15 -27.99
CA GLY A 617 7.74 6.95 -29.16
C GLY A 617 6.44 6.59 -29.89
N PRO A 618 6.19 7.22 -31.06
CA PRO A 618 7.08 8.16 -31.74
C PRO A 618 7.04 9.56 -31.13
N GLY A 619 8.07 10.38 -31.36
CA GLY A 619 8.06 11.81 -31.04
C GLY A 619 9.39 12.32 -30.47
N ARG A 620 9.37 13.45 -29.77
CA ARG A 620 10.56 14.03 -29.15
C ARG A 620 10.36 14.17 -27.65
N VAL A 621 11.41 13.88 -26.89
CA VAL A 621 11.47 14.04 -25.44
C VAL A 621 12.62 14.98 -25.11
N PHE A 622 12.36 15.92 -24.22
CA PHE A 622 13.33 16.90 -23.74
C PHE A 622 13.57 16.64 -22.25
N ILE A 623 14.83 16.44 -21.91
CA ILE A 623 15.27 16.03 -20.58
C ILE A 623 16.21 17.10 -20.02
N LYS A 624 15.98 17.51 -18.78
CA LYS A 624 16.83 18.43 -18.03
C LYS A 624 17.89 17.66 -17.26
N THR A 625 19.14 18.09 -17.37
CA THR A 625 20.26 17.69 -16.49
C THR A 625 20.46 18.74 -15.39
N ALA A 626 21.13 18.39 -14.28
CA ALA A 626 21.42 19.38 -13.23
C ALA A 626 22.67 20.23 -13.53
N SER A 627 23.57 19.70 -14.35
CA SER A 627 24.80 20.33 -14.85
C SER A 627 24.93 20.05 -16.36
N ALA A 628 26.11 20.25 -16.95
CA ALA A 628 26.39 19.85 -18.33
C ALA A 628 26.02 18.38 -18.60
N ALA A 629 25.42 18.13 -19.76
CA ALA A 629 25.01 16.80 -20.19
C ALA A 629 26.16 16.08 -20.91
N LEU A 630 26.28 14.77 -20.72
CA LEU A 630 27.04 13.90 -21.62
C LEU A 630 26.05 13.00 -22.34
N ALA A 631 25.92 13.15 -23.65
CA ALA A 631 24.89 12.47 -24.43
C ALA A 631 25.39 12.05 -25.83
N GLY A 632 24.77 11.02 -26.38
CA GLY A 632 24.95 10.66 -27.78
C GLY A 632 26.36 10.16 -28.07
N SER A 633 27.10 10.91 -28.89
CA SER A 633 28.48 10.60 -29.30
C SER A 633 29.57 11.31 -28.50
N ASP A 634 29.23 11.99 -27.39
CA ASP A 634 30.26 12.57 -26.56
C ASP A 634 31.21 11.47 -26.05
N PRO A 635 32.55 11.62 -26.21
CA PRO A 635 33.52 10.61 -25.80
C PRO A 635 33.49 10.37 -24.29
N GLY A 636 33.03 11.37 -23.52
CA GLY A 636 32.79 11.22 -22.08
C GLY A 636 31.75 10.16 -21.74
N THR A 637 30.86 9.77 -22.65
CA THR A 637 29.86 8.70 -22.41
C THR A 637 30.47 7.30 -22.38
N GLU A 638 31.69 7.12 -22.89
CA GLU A 638 32.41 5.83 -22.90
C GLU A 638 33.07 5.53 -21.55
N ASN A 639 33.29 6.57 -20.75
CA ASN A 639 33.96 6.47 -19.46
C ASN A 639 33.08 5.78 -18.40
N VAL A 640 33.76 5.29 -17.35
CA VAL A 640 33.09 4.79 -16.16
C VAL A 640 32.41 5.96 -15.45
N MET A 641 31.10 5.87 -15.31
CA MET A 641 30.26 6.90 -14.70
C MET A 641 29.56 6.35 -13.47
N GLN A 642 29.31 7.17 -12.47
CA GLN A 642 28.49 6.73 -11.34
C GLN A 642 27.06 6.46 -11.78
N ALA A 643 26.42 5.42 -11.25
CA ALA A 643 25.05 5.11 -11.66
C ALA A 643 24.03 6.21 -11.32
N SER A 644 24.33 7.06 -10.35
CA SER A 644 23.53 8.24 -9.97
C SER A 644 23.51 9.34 -11.03
N SER A 645 24.54 9.41 -11.88
CA SER A 645 24.58 10.37 -12.99
C SER A 645 23.73 9.93 -14.18
N LEU A 646 23.36 8.64 -14.28
CA LEU A 646 22.52 8.15 -15.36
C LEU A 646 21.09 8.71 -15.21
N ILE A 647 20.71 9.63 -16.10
CA ILE A 647 19.39 10.27 -16.09
C ILE A 647 18.40 9.50 -16.97
N ALA A 648 18.87 9.09 -18.14
CA ALA A 648 18.06 8.41 -19.13
C ALA A 648 18.89 7.44 -19.98
N TRP A 649 18.27 6.35 -20.40
CA TRP A 649 18.88 5.38 -21.31
C TRP A 649 17.83 4.64 -22.13
N LYS A 650 18.24 4.06 -23.25
CA LYS A 650 17.38 3.16 -24.05
C LYS A 650 17.17 1.84 -23.30
N LEU A 651 15.96 1.27 -23.37
CA LEU A 651 15.60 0.05 -22.63
C LEU A 651 16.63 -1.09 -22.79
N ASN A 652 17.09 -1.34 -24.01
CA ASN A 652 18.03 -2.42 -24.33
C ASN A 652 19.50 -2.03 -24.12
N THR A 653 19.78 -1.01 -23.31
CA THR A 653 21.18 -0.63 -23.04
C THR A 653 21.77 -1.58 -22.01
N GLU A 654 22.87 -2.18 -22.40
CA GLU A 654 23.65 -3.10 -21.59
C GLU A 654 24.72 -2.35 -20.79
N PHE A 655 24.89 -2.70 -19.52
CA PHE A 655 25.85 -2.07 -18.62
C PHE A 655 26.77 -3.08 -17.94
N HIS A 656 28.06 -2.75 -17.84
CA HIS A 656 29.00 -3.36 -16.91
C HIS A 656 29.00 -2.61 -15.59
N VAL A 657 28.98 -3.35 -14.49
CA VAL A 657 28.95 -2.80 -13.14
C VAL A 657 30.37 -2.83 -12.56
N VAL A 658 30.90 -1.65 -12.28
CA VAL A 658 32.21 -1.46 -11.64
C VAL A 658 31.96 -1.07 -10.19
N ALA A 659 32.09 -2.04 -9.28
CA ALA A 659 31.89 -1.85 -7.85
C ALA A 659 33.05 -2.44 -7.06
N SER A 660 33.52 -1.71 -6.06
CA SER A 660 34.40 -2.28 -5.05
C SER A 660 33.59 -3.22 -4.14
N LEU A 661 34.08 -4.44 -3.94
CA LEU A 661 33.40 -5.49 -3.18
C LEU A 661 33.92 -5.60 -1.74
N THR A 662 34.06 -4.46 -1.07
CA THR A 662 34.31 -4.38 0.38
C THR A 662 33.00 -4.13 1.13
N THR A 663 32.93 -4.50 2.41
CA THR A 663 31.74 -4.24 3.24
C THR A 663 31.47 -2.74 3.33
N ASN A 664 32.50 -1.93 3.57
CA ASN A 664 32.34 -0.47 3.67
C ASN A 664 31.81 0.14 2.36
N ASP A 665 32.35 -0.30 1.21
CA ASP A 665 31.90 0.21 -0.09
C ASP A 665 30.47 -0.20 -0.44
N ILE A 666 30.02 -1.37 -0.01
CA ILE A 666 28.63 -1.79 -0.26
C ILE A 666 27.65 -0.97 0.57
N PHE A 667 28.03 -0.60 1.79
CA PHE A 667 27.17 0.14 2.72
C PHE A 667 27.17 1.65 2.47
N LEU A 668 28.34 2.22 2.20
CA LEU A 668 28.54 3.67 2.12
C LEU A 668 28.66 4.14 0.67
N SER A 669 29.37 3.38 -0.16
CA SER A 669 29.71 3.78 -1.52
C SER A 669 28.61 3.41 -2.52
N GLY A 670 28.50 4.26 -3.55
CA GLY A 670 27.79 3.92 -4.77
C GLY A 670 28.55 2.87 -5.58
N TYR A 671 28.11 2.66 -6.81
CA TYR A 671 28.84 1.89 -7.79
C TYR A 671 28.83 2.66 -9.09
N SER A 672 29.80 2.32 -9.93
CA SER A 672 29.92 2.90 -11.25
C SER A 672 29.45 1.91 -12.30
N ILE A 673 29.05 2.44 -13.44
CA ILE A 673 28.60 1.69 -14.59
C ILE A 673 29.39 2.15 -15.80
N ARG A 674 29.56 1.23 -16.74
CA ARG A 674 30.08 1.50 -18.07
C ARG A 674 29.11 0.86 -19.07
N LYS A 675 28.88 1.51 -20.20
CA LYS A 675 28.15 0.86 -21.30
C LYS A 675 28.90 -0.39 -21.76
N ALA A 676 28.18 -1.46 -22.11
CA ALA A 676 28.78 -2.66 -22.68
C ALA A 676 29.36 -2.39 -24.08
N ASP A 677 28.59 -1.70 -24.92
CA ASP A 677 29.08 -1.12 -26.17
C ASP A 677 29.41 0.37 -25.95
N PRO A 678 30.71 0.75 -25.93
CA PRO A 678 31.12 2.14 -25.76
C PRO A 678 30.54 3.06 -26.86
N LYS A 679 30.41 2.54 -28.08
CA LYS A 679 29.96 3.32 -29.25
C LYS A 679 28.44 3.50 -29.31
N ALA A 680 27.69 2.78 -28.47
CA ALA A 680 26.24 2.90 -28.41
C ALA A 680 25.81 4.29 -27.91
N LYS A 681 25.05 5.01 -28.76
CA LYS A 681 24.46 6.33 -28.46
C LYS A 681 23.14 6.20 -27.70
N THR A 682 23.17 5.53 -26.55
CA THR A 682 21.95 5.06 -25.87
C THR A 682 21.74 5.61 -24.46
N VAL A 683 22.55 6.58 -24.01
CA VAL A 683 22.56 7.06 -22.63
C VAL A 683 22.68 8.59 -22.54
N VAL A 684 22.19 9.12 -21.43
CA VAL A 684 22.34 10.52 -21.02
C VAL A 684 22.83 10.55 -19.56
N TYR A 685 24.01 11.13 -19.36
CA TYR A 685 24.61 11.34 -18.03
C TYR A 685 24.60 12.80 -17.61
N ASP A 686 24.49 13.01 -16.29
CA ASP A 686 24.71 14.28 -15.61
C ASP A 686 26.17 14.43 -15.18
N THR A 687 26.82 15.54 -15.49
CA THR A 687 28.19 15.80 -15.01
C THR A 687 28.24 16.30 -13.56
N SER A 688 27.09 16.62 -12.95
CA SER A 688 27.01 17.24 -11.63
C SER A 688 27.77 16.46 -10.55
N GLN A 689 28.70 17.14 -9.86
CA GLN A 689 29.45 16.57 -8.74
C GLN A 689 28.57 16.30 -7.51
N SER A 690 27.47 17.04 -7.33
CA SER A 690 26.55 16.80 -6.21
C SER A 690 25.87 15.43 -6.29
N ARG A 691 25.77 14.86 -7.49
CA ARG A 691 25.33 13.47 -7.71
C ARG A 691 26.47 12.45 -7.61
N ARG A 692 27.73 12.90 -7.75
CA ARG A 692 28.94 12.06 -7.72
C ARG A 692 29.52 11.81 -6.32
N VAL A 693 29.36 12.73 -5.37
CA VAL A 693 30.04 12.64 -4.05
C VAL A 693 29.09 12.31 -2.89
N GLY A 694 27.89 11.81 -3.20
CA GLY A 694 26.88 11.53 -2.18
C GLY A 694 27.15 10.26 -1.36
N THR A 695 27.41 10.43 -0.06
CA THR A 695 27.47 9.44 1.04
C THR A 695 26.17 8.64 1.28
N GLY A 696 25.36 8.40 0.25
CA GLY A 696 24.00 7.85 0.39
C GLY A 696 23.51 6.93 -0.73
N GLN A 697 24.39 6.45 -1.62
CA GLN A 697 24.03 5.47 -2.66
C GLN A 697 24.25 4.01 -2.23
N GLY A 698 25.01 3.79 -1.15
CA GLY A 698 25.16 2.48 -0.54
C GLY A 698 23.87 1.99 0.13
N ILE A 699 23.92 0.76 0.64
CA ILE A 699 22.75 0.09 1.23
C ILE A 699 22.27 0.75 2.52
N LEU A 700 23.13 1.53 3.20
CA LEU A 700 22.79 2.27 4.42
C LEU A 700 21.59 3.22 4.23
N ARG A 701 21.31 3.67 3.00
CA ARG A 701 20.09 4.46 2.71
C ARG A 701 18.79 3.71 3.03
N LEU A 702 18.81 2.37 2.99
CA LEU A 702 17.69 1.53 3.35
C LEU A 702 17.49 1.44 4.86
N THR A 703 18.50 1.76 5.68
CA THR A 703 18.39 1.85 7.14
C THR A 703 17.29 2.81 7.56
N ARG A 704 17.17 3.95 6.85
CA ARG A 704 16.08 4.91 7.10
C ARG A 704 14.70 4.30 6.93
N ALA A 705 14.55 3.32 6.03
CA ALA A 705 13.28 2.63 5.84
C ALA A 705 12.93 1.73 7.04
N PHE A 706 13.93 1.15 7.74
CA PHE A 706 13.65 0.43 8.99
C PHE A 706 13.17 1.36 10.09
N LEU A 707 13.55 2.65 10.05
CA LEU A 707 13.13 3.66 11.01
C LEU A 707 11.75 4.27 10.72
N LEU A 708 11.22 4.08 9.50
CA LEU A 708 10.00 4.73 9.00
C LEU A 708 8.65 4.00 9.21
N PRO A 709 8.50 2.86 9.92
CA PRO A 709 7.16 2.34 10.20
C PRO A 709 6.40 3.12 11.30
N PHE A 710 7.02 4.11 11.96
CA PHE A 710 6.46 4.89 13.07
C PHE A 710 6.51 6.40 12.85
#